data_AF-A0A1A8D2P8-F1
#
_entry.id   AF-A0A1A8D2P8-F1
#
_cell.length_a   1.000
_cell.length_b   1.000
_cell.length_c   1.000
_cell.angle_alpha   90.00
_cell.angle_beta   90.00
_cell.angle_gamma   90.00
#
_symmetry.space_group_name_H-M   'P 1'
#
loop_
_entity.id
_entity.type
_entity.pdbx_description
1 polymer ?
#
loop_
_entity_poly.entity_id
_entity_poly.type
_entity_poly.pdbx_seq_one_letter_code
_entity_poly.pdbx_strand_id
1 'polypeptide(L)'
;MSTVGYGDVYAKTTLGRLFMVFFILGGLAMFASYVPEIIELIGNRKKYGGSYSAVNGRKHIVVCGHITLESVSNFLKDFLHKDRDDVNVEIVFLHNISPNLELEALFKRHFTQVEFYQGSVLNPHDLARVKIESADACLILANKYCADPDAEDASNIMRVISIKNYHPKIRIITQMLQYHNKAHLLNIPSWNWKEGDDAICLAELKAGFIAQSCLAQGLSTMLANLFSMRSFIEIEEDTWQKYYLEGVANEMYTEYLSSAFVGLSFPTVCELCYVKLKLLLIAIEFKSEQRESSILINPGNHVKLQDGTLGFFIASDAKEVKRAFFYCKACHDDITDPKRIKKCGCKRLIYSADGATTPGNSGSQKEAGVRFKADCNIVEDEHPSTLSPKKKQRNGGMRNSPNCSPKMMSRHDPLLIPGNEQIENMDMNVKRYDSTGMFHWCPSKDIEKVILTRSEASMTVLSGHVVVCIFGDVTSALVGLRNLVMPLRASNFHFHELKPIVFVGSLDYLRREWETLHNFPKVSILPGTPLSRADLRAVNINLCDMCVILSANQNNIEDASLQDKECILASLNIKSMQFDDSIGVLQANSQGFTPPGMDRSSPDSSPVHGFVRQASVTTGSNIPIITELVNDSNVQFLDQDDDDDPDTELYLTQPFACGTAFAVSVLDSLMSATYFNDNILTLIRTLVTGGATPELEGLLAEENALRGGYSTPQTLANRDRCRVAQLALYDGPFADLGDGGCYGDLFCKALKTYNMLCFGIYRLRDAHLSTPSQCTKRYVITNPPYEFELVPTDLIFCLMQFDHNAGQSRTSLSHSSHSSHSSSKKSSSVHSVPPSNRQNRSSKTREARDKQKKEMVYR
;
A
#
# COMPACT_ATOMS: atom_id res chain seq x y z
N MET A 1 64.51 27.42 -18.08
CA MET A 1 63.17 27.86 -17.66
C MET A 1 62.61 26.97 -16.54
N SER A 2 62.77 25.65 -16.61
CA SER A 2 62.41 24.67 -15.56
C SER A 2 63.18 24.77 -14.20
N THR A 3 63.76 25.92 -13.87
CA THR A 3 64.53 26.23 -12.63
C THR A 3 65.68 25.29 -12.20
N VAL A 4 65.97 24.19 -12.91
CA VAL A 4 66.94 23.16 -12.47
C VAL A 4 68.39 23.65 -12.29
N GLY A 5 68.91 24.47 -13.22
CA GLY A 5 70.13 25.26 -12.98
C GLY A 5 71.45 24.49 -12.77
N TYR A 6 71.70 23.39 -13.49
CA TYR A 6 72.89 22.52 -13.29
C TYR A 6 74.27 23.21 -13.27
N GLY A 7 74.45 24.33 -13.98
CA GLY A 7 75.67 25.14 -13.94
C GLY A 7 76.86 24.60 -14.76
N ASP A 8 76.67 23.46 -15.44
CA ASP A 8 77.56 22.89 -16.45
C ASP A 8 77.75 23.82 -17.67
N VAL A 9 76.67 24.47 -18.12
CA VAL A 9 76.68 25.47 -19.20
C VAL A 9 76.07 26.78 -18.70
N TYR A 10 76.86 27.86 -18.73
CA TYR A 10 76.44 29.18 -18.24
C TYR A 10 77.04 30.35 -19.05
N ALA A 11 76.34 31.49 -19.04
CA ALA A 11 76.78 32.71 -19.72
C ALA A 11 78.03 33.31 -19.05
N LYS A 12 79.15 33.33 -19.77
CA LYS A 12 80.42 33.93 -19.31
C LYS A 12 80.54 35.43 -19.60
N THR A 13 79.89 35.94 -20.67
CA THR A 13 79.95 37.35 -21.06
C THR A 13 78.95 38.21 -20.28
N THR A 14 79.31 39.47 -20.01
CA THR A 14 78.45 40.42 -19.27
C THR A 14 77.10 40.64 -19.96
N LEU A 15 77.10 40.81 -21.29
CA LEU A 15 75.88 40.95 -22.09
C LEU A 15 75.00 39.69 -22.02
N GLY A 16 75.62 38.50 -22.10
CA GLY A 16 74.90 37.22 -21.99
C GLY A 16 74.28 37.02 -20.61
N ARG A 17 74.97 37.42 -19.53
CA ARG A 17 74.41 37.40 -18.17
C ARG A 17 73.22 38.35 -18.02
N LEU A 18 73.31 39.57 -18.57
CA LEU A 18 72.21 40.54 -18.55
C LEU A 18 70.98 40.01 -19.30
N PHE A 19 71.17 39.44 -20.49
CA PHE A 19 70.10 38.77 -21.23
C PHE A 19 69.48 37.62 -20.43
N MET A 20 70.30 36.76 -19.81
CA MET A 20 69.80 35.65 -19.00
C MET A 20 68.96 36.12 -17.80
N VAL A 21 69.26 37.26 -17.17
CA VAL A 21 68.42 37.81 -16.09
C VAL A 21 67.02 38.17 -16.61
N PHE A 22 66.91 38.93 -17.71
CA PHE A 22 65.61 39.27 -18.29
C PHE A 22 64.87 38.04 -18.86
N PHE A 23 65.60 37.12 -19.48
CA PHE A 23 65.05 35.87 -20.02
C PHE A 23 64.55 34.93 -18.91
N ILE A 24 65.21 34.87 -17.75
CA ILE A 24 64.72 34.13 -16.59
C ILE A 24 63.47 34.79 -16.03
N LEU A 25 63.44 36.12 -15.85
CA LEU A 25 62.25 36.82 -15.33
C LEU A 25 61.02 36.63 -16.25
N GLY A 26 61.16 36.90 -17.55
CA GLY A 26 60.07 36.69 -18.52
C GLY A 26 59.73 35.22 -18.75
N GLY A 27 60.74 34.34 -18.74
CA GLY A 27 60.57 32.91 -18.92
C GLY A 27 59.88 32.21 -17.76
N LEU A 28 60.13 32.65 -16.51
CA LEU A 28 59.41 32.18 -15.33
C LEU A 28 57.96 32.68 -15.33
N ALA A 29 57.71 33.93 -15.72
CA ALA A 29 56.35 34.46 -15.86
C ALA A 29 55.54 33.66 -16.89
N MET A 30 56.09 33.41 -18.09
CA MET A 30 55.40 32.59 -19.10
C MET A 30 55.25 31.12 -18.68
N PHE A 31 56.25 30.52 -18.02
CA PHE A 31 56.16 29.14 -17.55
C PHE A 31 55.10 28.97 -16.46
N ALA A 32 55.04 29.91 -15.51
CA ALA A 32 54.07 29.89 -14.41
C ALA A 32 52.62 30.10 -14.89
N SER A 33 52.39 30.86 -15.96
CA SER A 33 51.05 31.06 -16.53
C SER A 33 50.65 29.96 -17.53
N TYR A 34 51.44 29.75 -18.59
CA TYR A 34 51.00 28.93 -19.72
C TYR A 34 51.10 27.42 -19.48
N VAL A 35 52.03 26.94 -18.64
CA VAL A 35 52.18 25.49 -18.43
C VAL A 35 50.99 24.91 -17.63
N PRO A 36 50.53 25.52 -16.52
CA PRO A 36 49.29 25.09 -15.86
C PRO A 36 48.08 25.14 -16.80
N GLU A 37 47.90 26.24 -17.54
CA GLU A 37 46.77 26.42 -18.48
C GLU A 37 46.75 25.35 -19.59
N ILE A 38 47.91 25.03 -20.18
CA ILE A 38 48.05 23.95 -21.17
C ILE A 38 47.79 22.58 -20.53
N ILE A 39 48.27 22.33 -19.31
CA ILE A 39 48.01 21.06 -18.59
C ILE A 39 46.51 20.91 -18.29
N GLU A 40 45.83 21.97 -17.89
CA GLU A 40 44.38 21.98 -17.65
C GLU A 40 43.60 21.70 -18.93
N LEU A 41 43.94 22.37 -20.05
CA LEU A 41 43.32 22.14 -21.36
C LEU A 41 43.54 20.71 -21.88
N ILE A 42 44.73 20.12 -21.69
CA ILE A 42 45.02 18.73 -22.08
C ILE A 42 44.34 17.73 -21.13
N GLY A 43 44.25 18.07 -19.84
CA GLY A 43 43.66 17.26 -18.78
C GLY A 43 42.13 17.18 -18.83
N ASN A 44 41.46 18.14 -19.48
CA ASN A 44 40.00 18.23 -19.56
C ASN A 44 39.36 17.22 -20.54
N ARG A 45 39.74 15.94 -20.44
CA ARG A 45 39.11 14.81 -21.13
C ARG A 45 37.96 14.27 -20.28
N LYS A 46 36.75 14.24 -20.83
CA LYS A 46 35.60 13.59 -20.17
C LYS A 46 35.86 12.09 -19.99
N LYS A 47 36.14 11.69 -18.75
CA LYS A 47 36.42 10.30 -18.33
C LYS A 47 35.29 9.32 -18.68
N TYR A 48 34.04 9.77 -18.55
CA TYR A 48 32.82 8.97 -18.78
C TYR A 48 32.19 9.23 -20.16
N GLY A 49 33.04 9.41 -21.17
CA GLY A 49 32.66 9.45 -22.59
C GLY A 49 32.45 8.06 -23.20
N GLY A 50 32.50 7.97 -24.53
CA GLY A 50 32.29 6.69 -25.24
C GLY A 50 30.82 6.24 -25.28
N SER A 51 30.58 5.07 -25.87
CA SER A 51 29.24 4.48 -26.06
C SER A 51 29.15 3.08 -25.46
N TYR A 52 27.96 2.73 -24.97
CA TYR A 52 27.65 1.38 -24.50
C TYR A 52 27.78 0.36 -25.63
N SER A 53 28.39 -0.78 -25.30
CA SER A 53 28.71 -1.86 -26.24
C SER A 53 27.85 -3.08 -25.94
N ALA A 54 26.63 -3.08 -26.48
CA ALA A 54 25.62 -4.12 -26.22
C ALA A 54 26.17 -5.54 -26.45
N VAL A 55 26.11 -6.37 -25.40
CA VAL A 55 26.54 -7.78 -25.43
C VAL A 55 25.41 -8.65 -25.96
N ASN A 56 25.66 -9.38 -27.06
CA ASN A 56 24.66 -10.27 -27.65
C ASN A 56 24.12 -11.30 -26.64
N GLY A 57 22.80 -11.28 -26.42
CA GLY A 57 22.10 -12.21 -25.53
C GLY A 57 21.95 -11.72 -24.09
N ARG A 58 22.52 -10.57 -23.73
CA ARG A 58 22.21 -9.86 -22.47
C ARG A 58 21.25 -8.72 -22.74
N LYS A 59 20.38 -8.45 -21.77
CA LYS A 59 19.54 -7.26 -21.73
C LYS A 59 20.27 -6.16 -20.97
N HIS A 60 19.92 -4.90 -21.21
CA HIS A 60 20.35 -3.80 -20.36
C HIS A 60 19.19 -2.85 -20.06
N ILE A 61 19.28 -2.16 -18.93
CA ILE A 61 18.38 -1.06 -18.55
C ILE A 61 19.15 0.25 -18.52
N VAL A 62 18.46 1.35 -18.83
CA VAL A 62 19.03 2.70 -18.72
C VAL A 62 18.43 3.40 -17.51
N VAL A 63 19.24 3.75 -16.52
CA VAL A 63 18.82 4.46 -15.32
C VAL A 63 19.23 5.93 -15.43
N CYS A 64 18.28 6.84 -15.19
CA CYS A 64 18.49 8.29 -15.31
C CYS A 64 17.67 9.07 -14.26
N GLY A 65 17.71 10.41 -14.32
CA GLY A 65 17.11 11.28 -13.32
C GLY A 65 18.10 11.63 -12.20
N HIS A 66 17.66 11.54 -10.95
CA HIS A 66 18.44 11.88 -9.75
C HIS A 66 19.39 10.75 -9.32
N ILE A 67 20.66 10.87 -9.72
CA ILE A 67 21.70 9.86 -9.50
C ILE A 67 22.68 10.36 -8.44
N THR A 68 22.57 9.83 -7.23
CA THR A 68 23.44 10.13 -6.07
C THR A 68 23.91 8.83 -5.42
N LEU A 69 24.83 8.91 -4.45
CA LEU A 69 25.29 7.72 -3.72
C LEU A 69 24.12 6.96 -3.07
N GLU A 70 23.21 7.68 -2.43
CA GLU A 70 22.05 7.10 -1.72
C GLU A 70 21.07 6.45 -2.71
N SER A 71 20.60 7.18 -3.72
CA SER A 71 19.60 6.66 -4.68
C SER A 71 20.12 5.45 -5.46
N VAL A 72 21.41 5.47 -5.83
CA VAL A 72 22.07 4.34 -6.50
C VAL A 72 22.34 3.19 -5.53
N SER A 73 22.74 3.45 -4.29
CA SER A 73 22.98 2.40 -3.29
C SER A 73 21.71 1.61 -3.00
N ASN A 74 20.60 2.29 -2.70
CA ASN A 74 19.30 1.64 -2.44
C ASN A 74 18.84 0.86 -3.68
N PHE A 75 18.87 1.50 -4.85
CA PHE A 75 18.50 0.84 -6.10
C PHE A 75 19.35 -0.40 -6.41
N LEU A 76 20.68 -0.35 -6.25
CA LEU A 76 21.56 -1.48 -6.56
C LEU A 76 21.45 -2.61 -5.52
N LYS A 77 21.26 -2.30 -4.23
CA LYS A 77 21.01 -3.30 -3.18
C LYS A 77 19.81 -4.17 -3.53
N ASP A 78 18.71 -3.54 -3.93
CA ASP A 78 17.49 -4.26 -4.33
C ASP A 78 17.61 -4.84 -5.74
N PHE A 79 18.16 -4.12 -6.73
CA PHE A 79 18.18 -4.63 -8.11
C PHE A 79 19.08 -5.86 -8.27
N LEU A 80 20.26 -5.85 -7.64
CA LEU A 80 21.29 -6.88 -7.74
C LEU A 80 21.35 -7.81 -6.51
N HIS A 81 20.25 -7.92 -5.75
CA HIS A 81 20.20 -8.79 -4.57
C HIS A 81 20.43 -10.26 -4.93
N LYS A 82 21.17 -10.96 -4.06
CA LYS A 82 21.58 -12.37 -4.22
C LYS A 82 20.41 -13.36 -4.35
N ASP A 83 19.25 -13.01 -3.82
CA ASP A 83 18.09 -13.92 -3.74
C ASP A 83 17.15 -13.81 -4.97
N ARG A 84 17.44 -12.91 -5.93
CA ARG A 84 16.83 -13.00 -7.27
C ARG A 84 17.46 -14.13 -8.08
N ASP A 85 16.63 -14.86 -8.82
CA ASP A 85 17.10 -15.79 -9.86
C ASP A 85 18.03 -15.06 -10.84
N ASP A 86 19.10 -15.71 -11.33
CA ASP A 86 20.19 -15.12 -12.15
C ASP A 86 19.73 -14.17 -13.28
N VAL A 87 19.62 -12.88 -12.97
CA VAL A 87 19.23 -11.85 -13.94
C VAL A 87 20.44 -11.40 -14.75
N ASN A 88 20.55 -11.87 -15.99
CA ASN A 88 21.53 -11.36 -16.96
C ASN A 88 21.08 -9.99 -17.55
N VAL A 89 20.95 -8.98 -16.68
CA VAL A 89 20.66 -7.58 -17.02
C VAL A 89 21.80 -6.68 -16.55
N GLU A 90 22.33 -5.88 -17.47
CA GLU A 90 23.34 -4.85 -17.20
C GLU A 90 22.67 -3.49 -16.97
N ILE A 91 23.24 -2.66 -16.09
CA ILE A 91 22.67 -1.38 -15.64
C ILE A 91 23.53 -0.24 -16.17
N VAL A 92 22.95 0.59 -17.03
CA VAL A 92 23.64 1.72 -17.68
C VAL A 92 23.11 3.03 -17.12
N PHE A 93 23.90 3.71 -16.30
CA PHE A 93 23.56 5.02 -15.73
C PHE A 93 23.88 6.15 -16.72
N LEU A 94 22.91 7.06 -16.93
CA LEU A 94 23.06 8.26 -17.76
C LEU A 94 22.77 9.52 -16.94
N HIS A 95 23.81 10.30 -16.62
CA HIS A 95 23.68 11.53 -15.85
C HIS A 95 24.60 12.65 -16.36
N ASN A 96 24.21 13.92 -16.19
CA ASN A 96 24.96 15.06 -16.71
C ASN A 96 26.15 15.45 -15.80
N ILE A 97 25.99 15.30 -14.48
CA ILE A 97 27.02 15.54 -13.47
C ILE A 97 27.93 14.31 -13.39
N SER A 98 29.25 14.51 -13.25
CA SER A 98 30.20 13.42 -13.03
C SER A 98 30.02 12.80 -11.64
N PRO A 99 30.20 11.48 -11.44
CA PRO A 99 30.07 10.85 -10.13
C PRO A 99 31.12 11.40 -9.15
N ASN A 100 30.74 11.49 -7.88
CA ASN A 100 31.69 11.76 -6.80
C ASN A 100 32.58 10.52 -6.53
N LEU A 101 33.62 10.67 -5.71
CA LEU A 101 34.59 9.59 -5.46
C LEU A 101 33.96 8.33 -4.83
N GLU A 102 32.90 8.51 -4.04
CA GLU A 102 32.16 7.41 -3.39
C GLU A 102 31.32 6.63 -4.40
N LEU A 103 30.59 7.34 -5.27
CA LEU A 103 29.82 6.74 -6.36
C LEU A 103 30.75 6.08 -7.41
N GLU A 104 31.93 6.64 -7.65
CA GLU A 104 32.97 5.96 -8.43
C GLU A 104 33.43 4.64 -7.79
N ALA A 105 33.55 4.59 -6.46
CA ALA A 105 33.91 3.38 -5.73
C ALA A 105 32.77 2.34 -5.79
N LEU A 106 31.51 2.78 -5.69
CA LEU A 106 30.34 1.92 -5.84
C LEU A 106 30.26 1.31 -7.26
N PHE A 107 30.44 2.10 -8.31
CA PHE A 107 30.48 1.58 -9.68
C PHE A 107 31.65 0.61 -9.91
N LYS A 108 32.84 0.87 -9.35
CA LYS A 108 33.98 -0.06 -9.41
C LYS A 108 33.72 -1.38 -8.67
N ARG A 109 32.91 -1.38 -7.60
CA ARG A 109 32.50 -2.59 -6.88
C ARG A 109 31.63 -3.51 -7.73
N HIS A 110 30.79 -2.94 -8.61
CA HIS A 110 29.87 -3.67 -9.49
C HIS A 110 30.29 -3.62 -10.98
N PHE A 111 31.60 -3.58 -11.25
CA PHE A 111 32.17 -3.33 -12.57
C PHE A 111 31.67 -4.25 -13.72
N THR A 112 31.23 -5.47 -13.42
CA THR A 112 30.71 -6.42 -14.43
C THR A 112 29.22 -6.27 -14.72
N GLN A 113 28.51 -5.42 -13.99
CA GLN A 113 27.05 -5.27 -14.03
C GLN A 113 26.62 -3.81 -14.23
N VAL A 114 27.48 -2.84 -13.89
CA VAL A 114 27.14 -1.42 -13.85
C VAL A 114 28.14 -0.58 -14.65
N GLU A 115 27.62 0.18 -15.62
CA GLU A 115 28.38 1.18 -16.38
C GLU A 115 27.77 2.57 -16.21
N PHE A 116 28.61 3.61 -16.32
CA PHE A 116 28.18 5.02 -16.18
C PHE A 116 28.66 5.86 -17.36
N TYR A 117 27.74 6.62 -17.97
CA TYR A 117 28.01 7.56 -19.04
C TYR A 117 27.58 8.98 -18.67
N GLN A 118 28.49 9.94 -18.86
CA GLN A 118 28.20 11.35 -18.61
C GLN A 118 27.50 11.98 -19.82
N GLY A 119 26.20 12.27 -19.73
CA GLY A 119 25.38 12.82 -20.82
C GLY A 119 23.99 13.26 -20.34
N SER A 120 23.13 13.72 -21.26
CA SER A 120 21.76 14.11 -20.92
C SER A 120 20.71 13.31 -21.68
N VAL A 121 19.69 12.82 -20.97
CA VAL A 121 18.50 12.17 -21.55
C VAL A 121 17.81 13.05 -22.59
N LEU A 122 17.89 14.38 -22.42
CA LEU A 122 17.29 15.37 -23.33
C LEU A 122 18.03 15.50 -24.67
N ASN A 123 19.20 14.86 -24.83
CA ASN A 123 20.02 14.90 -26.03
C ASN A 123 19.93 13.57 -26.79
N PRO A 124 19.39 13.54 -28.03
CA PRO A 124 19.23 12.29 -28.79
C PRO A 124 20.56 11.61 -29.12
N HIS A 125 21.68 12.34 -29.15
CA HIS A 125 23.01 11.74 -29.31
C HIS A 125 23.46 10.94 -28.09
N ASP A 126 23.07 11.35 -26.88
CA ASP A 126 23.38 10.61 -25.65
C ASP A 126 22.48 9.38 -25.50
N LEU A 127 21.21 9.48 -25.91
CA LEU A 127 20.28 8.34 -26.02
C LEU A 127 20.82 7.24 -26.96
N ALA A 128 21.26 7.62 -28.15
CA ALA A 128 21.90 6.71 -29.12
C ALA A 128 23.23 6.12 -28.59
N ARG A 129 23.87 6.78 -27.62
CA ARG A 129 25.17 6.40 -27.04
C ARG A 129 25.03 5.36 -25.93
N VAL A 130 23.90 5.36 -25.20
CA VAL A 130 23.54 4.32 -24.21
C VAL A 130 22.66 3.20 -24.79
N LYS A 131 22.43 3.21 -26.10
CA LYS A 131 21.62 2.20 -26.82
C LYS A 131 20.21 2.07 -26.25
N ILE A 132 19.53 3.21 -26.02
CA ILE A 132 18.15 3.22 -25.52
C ILE A 132 17.21 2.45 -26.45
N GLU A 133 17.51 2.41 -27.76
CA GLU A 133 16.76 1.69 -28.79
C GLU A 133 16.78 0.15 -28.66
N SER A 134 17.70 -0.40 -27.87
CA SER A 134 17.77 -1.83 -27.57
C SER A 134 17.77 -2.13 -26.06
N ALA A 135 17.46 -1.14 -25.22
CA ALA A 135 17.28 -1.30 -23.79
C ALA A 135 15.93 -1.98 -23.50
N ASP A 136 15.88 -2.78 -22.44
CA ASP A 136 14.68 -3.50 -22.01
C ASP A 136 13.67 -2.58 -21.32
N ALA A 137 14.18 -1.61 -20.54
CA ALA A 137 13.41 -0.55 -19.92
C ALA A 137 14.30 0.68 -19.63
N CYS A 138 13.66 1.83 -19.42
CA CYS A 138 14.30 3.01 -18.85
C CYS A 138 13.67 3.38 -17.50
N LEU A 139 14.50 3.55 -16.47
CA LEU A 139 14.08 3.90 -15.12
C LEU A 139 14.48 5.36 -14.83
N ILE A 140 13.54 6.15 -14.32
CA ILE A 140 13.74 7.56 -13.98
C ILE A 140 13.56 7.76 -12.47
N LEU A 141 14.65 8.06 -11.78
CA LEU A 141 14.69 8.34 -10.35
C LEU A 141 14.42 9.83 -10.09
N ALA A 142 13.64 10.14 -9.05
CA ALA A 142 13.32 11.51 -8.64
C ALA A 142 14.08 11.92 -7.39
N ASN A 143 14.41 13.21 -7.25
CA ASN A 143 14.86 13.73 -5.96
C ASN A 143 13.70 13.83 -4.97
N LYS A 144 13.61 12.89 -4.03
CA LYS A 144 12.57 12.85 -2.97
C LYS A 144 12.57 14.09 -2.07
N TYR A 145 13.71 14.77 -1.95
CA TYR A 145 13.98 15.83 -0.97
C TYR A 145 14.22 17.19 -1.64
N CYS A 146 13.64 17.41 -2.82
CA CYS A 146 13.76 18.68 -3.55
C CYS A 146 12.87 19.79 -2.93
N ALA A 147 13.37 21.03 -2.91
CA ALA A 147 12.62 22.18 -2.41
C ALA A 147 11.26 22.40 -3.11
N ASP A 148 11.20 22.16 -4.42
CA ASP A 148 9.98 22.26 -5.24
C ASP A 148 9.69 20.91 -5.95
N PRO A 149 8.74 20.10 -5.43
CA PRO A 149 8.34 18.85 -6.04
C PRO A 149 7.75 18.97 -7.45
N ASP A 150 7.06 20.07 -7.76
CA ASP A 150 6.42 20.26 -9.06
C ASP A 150 7.47 20.51 -10.16
N ALA A 151 8.58 21.19 -9.82
CA ALA A 151 9.70 21.40 -10.73
C ALA A 151 10.52 20.13 -11.03
N GLU A 152 10.71 19.25 -10.04
CA GLU A 152 11.37 17.95 -10.25
C GLU A 152 10.48 16.99 -11.06
N ASP A 153 9.18 16.95 -10.78
CA ASP A 153 8.20 16.19 -11.58
C ASP A 153 8.12 16.68 -13.03
N ALA A 154 8.09 18.00 -13.26
CA ALA A 154 8.16 18.56 -14.61
C ALA A 154 9.45 18.15 -15.33
N SER A 155 10.57 18.09 -14.62
CA SER A 155 11.85 17.62 -15.15
C SER A 155 11.80 16.13 -15.51
N ASN A 156 11.14 15.29 -14.72
CA ASN A 156 10.91 13.87 -15.03
C ASN A 156 9.99 13.67 -16.24
N ILE A 157 8.86 14.39 -16.30
CA ILE A 157 7.94 14.36 -17.46
C ILE A 157 8.68 14.74 -18.75
N MET A 158 9.55 15.76 -18.71
CA MET A 158 10.37 16.14 -19.87
C MET A 158 11.40 15.06 -20.27
N ARG A 159 11.96 14.30 -19.31
CA ARG A 159 12.80 13.12 -19.58
C ARG A 159 11.98 12.02 -20.28
N VAL A 160 10.78 11.70 -19.80
CA VAL A 160 9.84 10.74 -20.42
C VAL A 160 9.53 11.15 -21.87
N ILE A 161 9.15 12.41 -22.11
CA ILE A 161 8.85 12.94 -23.45
C ILE A 161 10.05 12.78 -24.39
N SER A 162 11.26 13.09 -23.92
CA SER A 162 12.47 12.95 -24.74
C SER A 162 12.75 11.50 -25.15
N ILE A 163 12.62 10.55 -24.21
CA ILE A 163 12.82 9.12 -24.47
C ILE A 163 11.75 8.58 -25.42
N LYS A 164 10.45 8.83 -25.14
CA LYS A 164 9.35 8.36 -26.00
C LYS A 164 9.39 8.98 -27.40
N ASN A 165 9.89 10.21 -27.56
CA ASN A 165 10.10 10.83 -28.87
C ASN A 165 11.27 10.20 -29.65
N TYR A 166 12.27 9.63 -28.97
CA TYR A 166 13.37 8.90 -29.60
C TYR A 166 12.99 7.46 -29.95
N HIS A 167 12.37 6.73 -29.01
CA HIS A 167 11.90 5.36 -29.22
C HIS A 167 10.57 5.12 -28.50
N PRO A 168 9.41 5.19 -29.20
CA PRO A 168 8.09 5.15 -28.54
C PRO A 168 7.77 3.85 -27.77
N LYS A 169 8.31 2.71 -28.22
CA LYS A 169 7.98 1.36 -27.69
C LYS A 169 8.80 0.92 -26.48
N ILE A 170 9.68 1.77 -25.94
CA ILE A 170 10.45 1.42 -24.74
C ILE A 170 9.55 1.50 -23.51
N ARG A 171 9.65 0.52 -22.62
CA ARG A 171 9.01 0.55 -21.31
C ARG A 171 9.68 1.60 -20.42
N ILE A 172 8.92 2.55 -19.88
CA ILE A 172 9.43 3.57 -18.95
C ILE A 172 8.80 3.41 -17.57
N ILE A 173 9.64 3.39 -16.54
CA ILE A 173 9.22 3.42 -15.14
C ILE A 173 9.75 4.71 -14.52
N THR A 174 8.86 5.60 -14.07
CA THR A 174 9.23 6.90 -13.50
C THR A 174 8.71 7.07 -12.09
N GLN A 175 9.53 7.64 -11.21
CA GLN A 175 9.06 8.19 -9.95
C GLN A 175 8.39 9.55 -10.19
N MET A 176 7.25 9.77 -9.55
CA MET A 176 6.55 11.04 -9.48
C MET A 176 6.37 11.41 -8.00
N LEU A 177 6.61 12.65 -7.63
CA LEU A 177 6.45 13.12 -6.26
C LEU A 177 4.99 13.42 -5.96
N GLN A 178 4.32 14.18 -6.84
CA GLN A 178 2.93 14.60 -6.68
C GLN A 178 1.95 13.83 -7.57
N TYR A 179 0.72 13.66 -7.08
CA TYR A 179 -0.30 12.91 -7.81
C TYR A 179 -0.88 13.68 -9.00
N HIS A 180 -1.07 15.00 -8.91
CA HIS A 180 -1.60 15.77 -10.04
C HIS A 180 -0.64 15.80 -11.24
N ASN A 181 0.67 15.83 -11.01
CA ASN A 181 1.66 15.80 -12.10
C ASN A 181 1.64 14.48 -12.89
N LYS A 182 1.27 13.37 -12.24
CA LYS A 182 1.09 12.06 -12.88
C LYS A 182 0.11 12.10 -14.06
N ALA A 183 -0.93 12.94 -13.98
CA ALA A 183 -1.91 13.13 -15.05
C ALA A 183 -1.27 13.62 -16.37
N HIS A 184 -0.16 14.36 -16.31
CA HIS A 184 0.53 14.84 -17.51
C HIS A 184 1.17 13.71 -18.32
N LEU A 185 1.52 12.57 -17.69
CA LEU A 185 2.03 11.39 -18.40
C LEU A 185 0.95 10.74 -19.26
N LEU A 186 -0.30 10.70 -18.78
CA LEU A 186 -1.45 10.15 -19.52
C LEU A 186 -1.79 10.96 -20.79
N ASN A 187 -1.34 12.21 -20.87
CA ASN A 187 -1.50 13.06 -22.05
C ASN A 187 -0.44 12.80 -23.14
N ILE A 188 0.58 11.98 -22.87
CA ILE A 188 1.64 11.63 -23.84
C ILE A 188 1.12 10.50 -24.75
N PRO A 189 0.98 10.69 -26.08
CA PRO A 189 0.35 9.68 -26.95
C PRO A 189 1.10 8.33 -27.03
N SER A 190 2.39 8.31 -26.68
CA SER A 190 3.23 7.12 -26.65
C SER A 190 3.38 6.51 -25.25
N TRP A 191 2.67 7.02 -24.25
CA TRP A 191 2.61 6.44 -22.91
C TRP A 191 1.50 5.40 -22.85
N ASN A 192 1.86 4.13 -22.61
CA ASN A 192 0.94 3.01 -22.66
C ASN A 192 1.15 2.05 -21.47
N TRP A 193 0.31 2.19 -20.46
CA TRP A 193 0.28 1.31 -19.28
C TRP A 193 0.07 -0.17 -19.64
N LYS A 194 -0.54 -0.50 -20.79
CA LYS A 194 -0.71 -1.89 -21.27
C LYS A 194 0.58 -2.50 -21.82
N GLU A 195 1.59 -1.68 -22.14
CA GLU A 195 2.95 -2.10 -22.50
C GLU A 195 3.92 -1.99 -21.31
N GLY A 196 3.40 -1.73 -20.10
CA GLY A 196 4.18 -1.65 -18.86
C GLY A 196 4.78 -0.28 -18.55
N ASP A 197 4.32 0.80 -19.19
CA ASP A 197 4.72 2.15 -18.76
C ASP A 197 4.10 2.49 -17.40
N ASP A 198 4.95 2.61 -16.37
CA ASP A 198 4.54 2.70 -14.97
C ASP A 198 4.98 4.02 -14.33
N ALA A 199 4.05 4.67 -13.63
CA ALA A 199 4.30 5.91 -12.88
C ALA A 199 4.10 5.67 -11.37
N ILE A 200 5.20 5.54 -10.64
CA ILE A 200 5.23 5.31 -9.20
C ILE A 200 5.10 6.67 -8.50
N CYS A 201 3.88 7.01 -8.07
CA CYS A 201 3.64 8.25 -7.33
C CYS A 201 3.93 8.05 -5.83
N LEU A 202 4.96 8.72 -5.33
CA LEU A 202 5.41 8.59 -3.94
C LEU A 202 4.38 9.15 -2.95
N ALA A 203 3.78 10.31 -3.22
CA ALA A 203 2.72 10.85 -2.36
C ALA A 203 1.43 9.99 -2.37
N GLU A 204 1.10 9.34 -3.49
CA GLU A 204 -0.04 8.41 -3.59
C GLU A 204 0.18 7.19 -2.67
N LEU A 205 1.34 6.55 -2.82
CA LEU A 205 1.66 5.33 -2.11
C LEU A 205 1.94 5.59 -0.62
N LYS A 206 2.77 6.59 -0.27
CA LYS A 206 3.08 6.99 1.11
C LYS A 206 1.80 7.24 1.91
N ALA A 207 0.95 8.14 1.43
CA ALA A 207 -0.28 8.50 2.11
C ALA A 207 -1.26 7.31 2.16
N GLY A 208 -1.30 6.48 1.12
CA GLY A 208 -2.12 5.27 1.09
C GLY A 208 -1.67 4.19 2.09
N PHE A 209 -0.37 3.91 2.23
CA PHE A 209 0.14 2.93 3.21
C PHE A 209 -0.21 3.36 4.64
N ILE A 210 -0.08 4.66 4.93
CA ILE A 210 -0.48 5.26 6.20
C ILE A 210 -2.02 5.19 6.37
N ALA A 211 -2.80 5.48 5.33
CA ALA A 211 -4.26 5.38 5.35
C ALA A 211 -4.75 3.96 5.68
N GLN A 212 -4.22 2.93 5.01
CA GLN A 212 -4.57 1.54 5.33
C GLN A 212 -4.10 1.14 6.73
N SER A 213 -2.98 1.68 7.21
CA SER A 213 -2.52 1.44 8.59
C SER A 213 -3.44 2.06 9.64
N CYS A 214 -4.19 3.12 9.31
CA CYS A 214 -5.26 3.65 10.17
C CYS A 214 -6.50 2.72 10.24
N LEU A 215 -6.62 1.75 9.32
CA LEU A 215 -7.66 0.71 9.33
C LEU A 215 -7.16 -0.56 10.05
N ALA A 216 -5.90 -0.94 9.80
CA ALA A 216 -5.23 -2.09 10.38
C ALA A 216 -3.75 -1.75 10.69
N GLN A 217 -3.42 -1.48 11.96
CA GLN A 217 -2.08 -1.04 12.35
C GLN A 217 -1.01 -2.09 12.02
N GLY A 218 0.13 -1.68 11.46
CA GLY A 218 1.18 -2.59 10.99
C GLY A 218 1.06 -3.02 9.54
N LEU A 219 -0.02 -2.69 8.82
CA LEU A 219 -0.13 -3.06 7.41
C LEU A 219 0.94 -2.40 6.53
N SER A 220 1.35 -1.17 6.83
CA SER A 220 2.47 -0.49 6.14
C SER A 220 3.73 -1.34 6.13
N THR A 221 4.16 -1.82 7.30
CA THR A 221 5.30 -2.71 7.52
C THR A 221 5.13 -4.05 6.80
N MET A 222 3.94 -4.66 6.91
CA MET A 222 3.64 -5.92 6.24
C MET A 222 3.84 -5.82 4.72
N LEU A 223 3.27 -4.78 4.10
CA LEU A 223 3.36 -4.59 2.66
C LEU A 223 4.76 -4.16 2.24
N ALA A 224 5.44 -3.31 3.02
CA ALA A 224 6.84 -2.91 2.79
C ALA A 224 7.77 -4.13 2.65
N ASN A 225 7.68 -5.06 3.61
CA ASN A 225 8.51 -6.27 3.61
C ASN A 225 8.20 -7.22 2.43
N LEU A 226 7.02 -7.14 1.80
CA LEU A 226 6.64 -8.00 0.68
C LEU A 226 7.21 -7.58 -0.69
N PHE A 227 7.75 -6.36 -0.81
CA PHE A 227 8.34 -5.86 -2.06
C PHE A 227 9.79 -5.33 -1.93
N SER A 228 10.26 -5.03 -0.72
CA SER A 228 11.70 -4.96 -0.44
C SER A 228 12.24 -6.37 -0.29
N MET A 229 13.23 -6.75 -1.08
CA MET A 229 13.85 -8.06 -0.92
C MET A 229 14.80 -8.04 0.26
N ARG A 230 14.71 -9.05 1.12
CA ARG A 230 15.50 -9.13 2.35
C ARG A 230 16.19 -10.48 2.41
N SER A 231 17.48 -10.44 2.78
CA SER A 231 18.22 -11.65 3.11
C SER A 231 17.59 -12.31 4.34
N PHE A 232 17.28 -13.60 4.28
CA PHE A 232 16.91 -14.35 5.49
C PHE A 232 18.06 -14.34 6.51
N ILE A 233 17.74 -14.04 7.76
CA ILE A 233 18.65 -14.08 8.91
C ILE A 233 18.06 -15.07 9.91
N GLU A 234 18.84 -16.09 10.27
CA GLU A 234 18.44 -17.10 11.24
C GLU A 234 18.76 -16.61 12.66
N ILE A 235 17.74 -16.49 13.51
CA ILE A 235 17.87 -16.17 14.94
C ILE A 235 17.52 -17.43 15.73
N GLU A 236 18.50 -17.98 16.46
CA GLU A 236 18.30 -19.14 17.34
C GLU A 236 17.54 -18.77 18.62
N GLU A 237 17.76 -17.55 19.14
CA GLU A 237 17.15 -17.05 20.37
C GLU A 237 15.64 -16.84 20.23
N ASP A 238 14.90 -17.12 21.30
CA ASP A 238 13.44 -17.03 21.30
C ASP A 238 12.97 -15.60 21.59
N THR A 239 13.16 -14.72 20.60
CA THR A 239 12.80 -13.29 20.66
C THR A 239 11.67 -12.97 19.69
N TRP A 240 11.07 -11.79 19.82
CA TRP A 240 10.07 -11.30 18.87
C TRP A 240 10.64 -11.15 17.44
N GLN A 241 11.94 -10.82 17.31
CA GLN A 241 12.63 -10.63 16.03
C GLN A 241 12.66 -11.92 15.20
N LYS A 242 12.79 -13.09 15.83
CA LYS A 242 12.75 -14.40 15.16
C LYS A 242 11.44 -14.63 14.40
N TYR A 243 10.31 -14.49 15.09
CA TYR A 243 8.97 -14.65 14.49
C TYR A 243 8.64 -13.55 13.46
N TYR A 244 9.16 -12.34 13.68
CA TYR A 244 9.07 -11.25 12.70
C TYR A 244 9.84 -11.60 11.41
N LEU A 245 11.08 -12.09 11.52
CA LEU A 245 11.94 -12.43 10.38
C LEU A 245 11.44 -13.62 9.55
N GLU A 246 10.78 -14.60 10.16
CA GLU A 246 10.04 -15.64 9.42
C GLU A 246 8.98 -15.03 8.49
N GLY A 247 8.36 -13.92 8.91
CA GLY A 247 7.43 -13.14 8.09
C GLY A 247 8.11 -12.30 7.01
N VAL A 248 9.25 -11.68 7.33
CA VAL A 248 10.05 -10.81 6.43
C VAL A 248 10.60 -11.59 5.22
N ALA A 249 10.86 -12.88 5.36
CA ALA A 249 11.34 -13.74 4.27
C ALA A 249 10.31 -14.01 3.16
N ASN A 250 9.08 -13.50 3.29
CA ASN A 250 8.04 -13.64 2.28
C ASN A 250 8.07 -12.48 1.29
N GLU A 251 7.92 -12.80 0.01
CA GLU A 251 7.86 -11.85 -1.09
C GLU A 251 6.56 -12.04 -1.91
N MET A 252 6.20 -11.03 -2.71
CA MET A 252 5.04 -11.06 -3.59
C MET A 252 5.41 -11.50 -5.01
N TYR A 253 4.76 -12.55 -5.49
CA TYR A 253 5.03 -13.18 -6.78
C TYR A 253 3.76 -13.31 -7.63
N THR A 254 3.93 -13.41 -8.95
CA THR A 254 2.85 -13.75 -9.90
C THR A 254 3.17 -15.03 -10.65
N GLU A 255 2.18 -15.89 -10.84
CA GLU A 255 2.32 -17.12 -11.63
C GLU A 255 0.98 -17.55 -12.22
N TYR A 256 1.02 -18.19 -13.40
CA TYR A 256 -0.18 -18.73 -14.02
C TYR A 256 -0.69 -19.97 -13.27
N LEU A 257 -1.99 -20.01 -13.06
CA LEU A 257 -2.65 -21.13 -12.41
C LEU A 257 -2.74 -22.34 -13.37
N SER A 258 -2.57 -23.55 -12.83
CA SER A 258 -2.74 -24.78 -13.60
C SER A 258 -4.17 -24.95 -14.13
N SER A 259 -4.31 -25.58 -15.30
CA SER A 259 -5.62 -25.96 -15.86
C SER A 259 -6.42 -26.91 -14.96
N ALA A 260 -5.80 -27.48 -13.92
CA ALA A 260 -6.49 -28.25 -12.87
C ALA A 260 -7.39 -27.40 -11.95
N PHE A 261 -7.27 -26.07 -11.97
CA PHE A 261 -8.06 -25.15 -11.15
C PHE A 261 -9.23 -24.48 -11.90
N VAL A 262 -9.35 -24.71 -13.21
CA VAL A 262 -10.39 -24.10 -14.07
C VAL A 262 -11.78 -24.54 -13.62
N GLY A 263 -12.72 -23.59 -13.55
CA GLY A 263 -14.10 -23.81 -13.11
C GLY A 263 -14.30 -23.93 -11.59
N LEU A 264 -13.23 -23.98 -10.79
CA LEU A 264 -13.33 -23.89 -9.33
C LEU A 264 -13.57 -22.45 -8.87
N SER A 265 -14.15 -22.27 -7.69
CA SER A 265 -14.26 -20.96 -7.02
C SER A 265 -12.93 -20.54 -6.40
N PHE A 266 -12.68 -19.22 -6.35
CA PHE A 266 -11.46 -18.68 -5.75
C PHE A 266 -11.19 -19.17 -4.32
N PRO A 267 -12.14 -19.15 -3.36
CA PRO A 267 -11.90 -19.70 -2.01
C PRO A 267 -11.47 -21.18 -1.99
N THR A 268 -12.03 -22.01 -2.88
CA THR A 268 -11.65 -23.43 -3.01
C THR A 268 -10.21 -23.60 -3.52
N VAL A 269 -9.78 -22.74 -4.44
CA VAL A 269 -8.41 -22.77 -4.99
C VAL A 269 -7.42 -22.18 -4.00
N CYS A 270 -7.79 -21.11 -3.29
CA CYS A 270 -7.00 -20.50 -2.23
C CYS A 270 -6.75 -21.49 -1.08
N GLU A 271 -7.78 -22.25 -0.64
CA GLU A 271 -7.62 -23.36 0.32
C GLU A 271 -6.64 -24.44 -0.20
N LEU A 272 -6.81 -24.90 -1.44
CA LEU A 272 -5.92 -25.93 -2.02
C LEU A 272 -4.46 -25.44 -2.14
N CYS A 273 -4.26 -24.18 -2.53
CA CYS A 273 -2.94 -23.55 -2.58
C CYS A 273 -2.31 -23.46 -1.19
N TYR A 274 -3.07 -23.02 -0.18
CA TYR A 274 -2.53 -22.86 1.17
C TYR A 274 -2.23 -24.23 1.83
N VAL A 275 -3.19 -25.16 1.81
CA VAL A 275 -3.07 -26.47 2.48
C VAL A 275 -2.11 -27.42 1.76
N LYS A 276 -2.24 -27.60 0.43
CA LYS A 276 -1.41 -28.57 -0.32
C LYS A 276 -0.11 -27.97 -0.87
N LEU A 277 -0.16 -26.73 -1.37
CA LEU A 277 1.00 -26.12 -2.01
C LEU A 277 1.83 -25.25 -1.07
N LYS A 278 1.35 -24.92 0.14
CA LYS A 278 1.95 -23.92 1.05
C LYS A 278 2.17 -22.57 0.34
N LEU A 279 1.18 -22.12 -0.42
CA LEU A 279 1.18 -20.85 -1.16
C LEU A 279 -0.06 -20.02 -0.79
N LEU A 280 0.14 -18.77 -0.39
CA LEU A 280 -0.96 -17.87 -0.04
C LEU A 280 -1.41 -17.07 -1.28
N LEU A 281 -2.50 -17.50 -1.92
CA LEU A 281 -3.09 -16.84 -3.09
C LEU A 281 -3.99 -15.66 -2.67
N ILE A 282 -3.60 -14.41 -2.94
CA ILE A 282 -4.32 -13.20 -2.49
C ILE A 282 -5.27 -12.63 -3.56
N ALA A 283 -4.85 -12.64 -4.83
CA ALA A 283 -5.61 -12.02 -5.91
C ALA A 283 -5.48 -12.83 -7.21
N ILE A 284 -6.34 -12.54 -8.18
CA ILE A 284 -6.27 -13.08 -9.53
C ILE A 284 -6.48 -11.98 -10.59
N GLU A 285 -5.85 -12.17 -11.75
CA GLU A 285 -6.19 -11.43 -12.97
C GLU A 285 -7.49 -12.02 -13.57
N PHE A 286 -8.56 -11.23 -13.58
CA PHE A 286 -9.82 -11.57 -14.20
C PHE A 286 -9.94 -10.87 -15.56
N LYS A 287 -10.19 -11.66 -16.61
CA LYS A 287 -10.42 -11.16 -17.97
C LYS A 287 -11.93 -11.10 -18.22
N SER A 288 -12.43 -9.88 -18.42
CA SER A 288 -13.82 -9.62 -18.78
C SER A 288 -14.13 -10.05 -20.22
N GLU A 289 -15.40 -10.21 -20.56
CA GLU A 289 -15.85 -10.54 -21.94
C GLU A 289 -15.38 -9.48 -22.96
N GLN A 290 -15.17 -8.24 -22.52
CA GLN A 290 -14.63 -7.15 -23.34
C GLN A 290 -13.10 -7.20 -23.52
N ARG A 291 -12.45 -8.29 -23.07
CA ARG A 291 -10.98 -8.51 -23.08
C ARG A 291 -10.15 -7.53 -22.24
N GLU A 292 -10.78 -6.79 -21.34
CA GLU A 292 -10.08 -6.00 -20.34
C GLU A 292 -9.69 -6.89 -19.15
N SER A 293 -8.41 -6.82 -18.77
CA SER A 293 -7.86 -7.46 -17.58
C SER A 293 -8.01 -6.55 -16.36
N SER A 294 -8.56 -7.09 -15.27
CA SER A 294 -8.70 -6.42 -13.99
C SER A 294 -8.15 -7.30 -12.87
N ILE A 295 -7.54 -6.71 -11.85
CA ILE A 295 -7.05 -7.45 -10.68
C ILE A 295 -8.17 -7.51 -9.64
N LEU A 296 -8.60 -8.73 -9.29
CA LEU A 296 -9.59 -8.97 -8.23
C LEU A 296 -8.89 -9.51 -6.98
N ILE A 297 -8.97 -8.74 -5.90
CA ILE A 297 -8.40 -9.06 -4.58
C ILE A 297 -9.42 -9.86 -3.78
N ASN A 298 -9.07 -11.08 -3.37
CA ASN A 298 -9.93 -12.05 -2.67
C ASN A 298 -11.39 -12.10 -3.21
N PRO A 299 -11.63 -12.48 -4.47
CA PRO A 299 -12.99 -12.56 -5.01
C PRO A 299 -13.81 -13.69 -4.36
N GLY A 300 -15.12 -13.45 -4.20
CA GLY A 300 -16.04 -14.40 -3.58
C GLY A 300 -16.35 -15.64 -4.43
N ASN A 301 -17.13 -16.57 -3.86
CA ASN A 301 -17.50 -17.86 -4.48
C ASN A 301 -18.22 -17.77 -5.84
N HIS A 302 -18.75 -16.59 -6.19
CA HIS A 302 -19.39 -16.30 -7.46
C HIS A 302 -18.39 -16.24 -8.63
N VAL A 303 -17.12 -15.86 -8.38
CA VAL A 303 -16.07 -15.87 -9.41
C VAL A 303 -15.53 -17.29 -9.58
N LYS A 304 -15.53 -17.76 -10.83
CA LYS A 304 -14.89 -19.01 -11.24
C LYS A 304 -13.60 -18.73 -12.01
N LEU A 305 -12.57 -19.53 -11.77
CA LEU A 305 -11.29 -19.39 -12.46
C LEU A 305 -11.41 -19.82 -13.93
N GLN A 306 -10.80 -19.03 -14.81
CA GLN A 306 -10.69 -19.30 -16.24
C GLN A 306 -9.34 -19.99 -16.55
N ASP A 307 -9.17 -20.52 -17.76
CA ASP A 307 -7.85 -20.98 -18.21
C ASP A 307 -6.94 -19.79 -18.49
N GLY A 308 -5.65 -19.91 -18.15
CA GLY A 308 -4.70 -18.80 -18.27
C GLY A 308 -4.90 -17.62 -17.30
N THR A 309 -5.64 -17.80 -16.20
CA THR A 309 -5.69 -16.83 -15.09
C THR A 309 -4.32 -16.71 -14.41
N LEU A 310 -3.80 -15.48 -14.28
CA LEU A 310 -2.65 -15.16 -13.45
C LEU A 310 -3.07 -15.06 -11.97
N GLY A 311 -2.33 -15.72 -11.07
CA GLY A 311 -2.53 -15.65 -9.63
C GLY A 311 -1.41 -14.83 -8.95
N PHE A 312 -1.78 -14.08 -7.92
CA PHE A 312 -0.87 -13.30 -7.08
C PHE A 312 -0.67 -14.00 -5.74
N PHE A 313 0.57 -14.34 -5.42
CA PHE A 313 0.93 -15.17 -4.28
C PHE A 313 1.89 -14.44 -3.34
N ILE A 314 1.76 -14.75 -2.04
CA ILE A 314 2.85 -14.58 -1.08
C ILE A 314 3.52 -15.94 -0.87
N ALA A 315 4.86 -15.97 -0.97
CA ALA A 315 5.70 -17.13 -0.72
C ALA A 315 7.15 -16.69 -0.42
N SER A 316 8.01 -17.60 0.03
CA SER A 316 9.41 -17.28 0.40
C SER A 316 10.45 -17.51 -0.71
N ASP A 317 10.07 -18.06 -1.88
CA ASP A 317 10.96 -18.28 -3.03
C ASP A 317 10.12 -18.41 -4.31
N ALA A 318 10.53 -17.74 -5.39
CA ALA A 318 9.92 -17.85 -6.72
C ALA A 318 9.73 -19.31 -7.20
N LYS A 319 10.63 -20.22 -6.82
CA LYS A 319 10.58 -21.66 -7.16
C LYS A 319 9.41 -22.38 -6.49
N GLU A 320 8.99 -21.92 -5.31
CA GLU A 320 7.82 -22.45 -4.60
C GLU A 320 6.53 -22.15 -5.38
N VAL A 321 6.43 -20.95 -5.97
CA VAL A 321 5.22 -20.48 -6.67
C VAL A 321 4.98 -21.26 -7.97
N LYS A 322 6.05 -21.73 -8.64
CA LYS A 322 5.97 -22.63 -9.81
C LYS A 322 5.14 -23.91 -9.55
N ARG A 323 4.96 -24.33 -8.28
CA ARG A 323 4.08 -25.45 -7.91
C ARG A 323 2.63 -25.23 -8.33
N ALA A 324 2.13 -23.98 -8.31
CA ALA A 324 0.78 -23.63 -8.74
C ALA A 324 0.53 -23.90 -10.24
N PHE A 325 1.53 -23.65 -11.09
CA PHE A 325 1.48 -23.92 -12.54
C PHE A 325 1.61 -25.40 -12.88
N PHE A 326 2.37 -26.18 -12.08
CA PHE A 326 2.60 -27.60 -12.30
C PHE A 326 1.60 -28.54 -11.61
N TYR A 327 0.71 -28.02 -10.76
CA TYR A 327 -0.27 -28.84 -10.04
C TYR A 327 -1.16 -29.64 -10.99
N CYS A 328 -1.36 -30.93 -10.73
CA CYS A 328 -2.20 -31.80 -11.53
C CYS A 328 -2.91 -32.77 -10.59
N LYS A 329 -4.24 -32.69 -10.52
CA LYS A 329 -5.03 -33.53 -9.60
C LYS A 329 -4.75 -35.02 -9.79
N ALA A 330 -4.64 -35.50 -11.03
CA ALA A 330 -4.39 -36.92 -11.32
C ALA A 330 -3.00 -37.44 -10.88
N CYS A 331 -2.00 -36.56 -10.70
CA CYS A 331 -0.63 -36.94 -10.32
C CYS A 331 -0.25 -36.55 -8.89
N HIS A 332 -0.86 -35.49 -8.36
CA HIS A 332 -0.40 -34.80 -7.16
C HIS A 332 -1.46 -34.74 -6.04
N ASP A 333 -2.63 -35.38 -6.16
CA ASP A 333 -3.65 -35.32 -5.08
C ASP A 333 -3.14 -35.93 -3.77
N ASP A 334 -2.44 -37.06 -3.85
CA ASP A 334 -1.95 -37.83 -2.68
C ASP A 334 -0.55 -37.40 -2.20
N ILE A 335 0.00 -36.31 -2.76
CA ILE A 335 1.33 -35.81 -2.37
C ILE A 335 1.21 -34.90 -1.15
N THR A 336 1.83 -35.29 -0.04
CA THR A 336 1.89 -34.52 1.21
C THR A 336 3.06 -33.54 1.28
N ASP A 337 4.19 -33.84 0.62
CA ASP A 337 5.35 -32.94 0.55
C ASP A 337 5.30 -32.07 -0.72
N PRO A 338 5.09 -30.74 -0.61
CA PRO A 338 4.99 -29.85 -1.76
C PRO A 338 6.28 -29.82 -2.61
N LYS A 339 7.46 -30.18 -2.06
CA LYS A 339 8.72 -30.21 -2.83
C LYS A 339 8.74 -31.31 -3.90
N ARG A 340 7.83 -32.27 -3.84
CA ARG A 340 7.64 -33.33 -4.85
C ARG A 340 6.74 -32.89 -6.02
N ILE A 341 6.04 -31.76 -5.91
CA ILE A 341 5.16 -31.23 -6.95
C ILE A 341 6.01 -30.59 -8.05
N LYS A 342 6.21 -31.34 -9.14
CA LYS A 342 7.03 -30.94 -10.30
C LYS A 342 6.24 -31.13 -11.60
N LYS A 343 6.78 -30.65 -12.71
CA LYS A 343 6.16 -30.80 -14.04
C LYS A 343 5.87 -32.27 -14.35
N CYS A 344 4.59 -32.64 -14.40
CA CYS A 344 4.15 -33.99 -14.76
C CYS A 344 4.05 -34.19 -16.28
N GLY A 345 3.93 -35.45 -16.72
CA GLY A 345 3.78 -35.83 -18.13
C GLY A 345 2.35 -35.72 -18.69
N CYS A 346 1.38 -35.26 -17.89
CA CYS A 346 0.00 -35.11 -18.32
C CYS A 346 -0.11 -34.06 -19.43
N LYS A 347 -0.78 -34.41 -20.52
CA LYS A 347 -1.17 -33.42 -21.55
C LYS A 347 -2.16 -32.44 -20.92
N ARG A 348 -1.97 -31.14 -21.16
CA ARG A 348 -3.01 -30.14 -20.87
C ARG A 348 -4.26 -30.51 -21.65
N LEU A 349 -5.37 -30.72 -20.94
CA LEU A 349 -6.68 -30.88 -21.54
C LEU A 349 -7.11 -29.51 -22.05
N ILE A 350 -6.81 -29.24 -23.32
CA ILE A 350 -7.38 -28.10 -24.05
C ILE A 350 -8.87 -28.39 -24.19
N TYR A 351 -9.69 -27.69 -23.40
CA TYR A 351 -11.15 -27.70 -23.60
C TYR A 351 -11.48 -26.85 -24.82
N SER A 352 -11.36 -27.44 -26.01
CA SER A 352 -12.00 -26.91 -27.21
C SER A 352 -13.51 -27.07 -27.06
N ALA A 353 -14.22 -25.94 -26.91
CA ALA A 353 -15.67 -25.92 -27.01
C ALA A 353 -16.06 -26.09 -28.49
N ASP A 354 -16.37 -27.33 -28.88
CA ASP A 354 -17.43 -27.72 -29.82
C ASP A 354 -17.30 -29.21 -30.17
N GLY A 355 -18.44 -29.91 -30.32
CA GLY A 355 -18.42 -31.31 -30.76
C GLY A 355 -19.64 -32.14 -30.39
N ALA A 356 -20.75 -31.96 -31.13
CA ALA A 356 -21.77 -33.00 -31.18
C ALA A 356 -21.20 -34.29 -31.82
N THR A 357 -21.65 -35.44 -31.33
CA THR A 357 -21.23 -36.80 -31.71
C THR A 357 -21.15 -37.11 -33.21
N THR A 358 -20.10 -37.83 -33.64
CA THR A 358 -20.20 -39.14 -34.33
C THR A 358 -18.82 -39.83 -34.48
N PRO A 359 -18.72 -41.19 -34.51
CA PRO A 359 -17.43 -41.90 -34.55
C PRO A 359 -17.13 -42.68 -35.85
N GLY A 360 -15.82 -42.93 -36.10
CA GLY A 360 -15.27 -43.87 -37.09
C GLY A 360 -14.49 -43.18 -38.23
N ASN A 361 -13.29 -43.60 -38.65
CA ASN A 361 -12.76 -44.96 -38.78
C ASN A 361 -11.20 -44.99 -38.74
N SER A 362 -10.63 -46.21 -38.75
CA SER A 362 -9.20 -46.54 -38.62
C SER A 362 -8.27 -46.18 -39.81
N GLY A 363 -6.97 -45.96 -39.53
CA GLY A 363 -5.91 -45.87 -40.55
C GLY A 363 -4.50 -45.58 -39.97
N SER A 364 -3.51 -46.40 -40.29
CA SER A 364 -2.14 -46.38 -39.73
C SER A 364 -1.09 -45.73 -40.65
N GLN A 365 -0.06 -45.03 -40.10
CA GLN A 365 1.38 -45.31 -40.29
C GLN A 365 2.37 -44.24 -39.72
N LYS A 366 3.47 -44.74 -39.13
CA LYS A 366 4.88 -44.29 -39.01
C LYS A 366 5.32 -42.80 -38.94
N GLU A 367 6.13 -42.56 -37.89
CA GLU A 367 7.42 -41.84 -37.81
C GLU A 367 7.76 -40.67 -38.77
N ALA A 368 7.94 -39.47 -38.19
CA ALA A 368 9.12 -38.62 -38.38
C ALA A 368 9.20 -37.56 -37.26
N GLY A 369 10.39 -37.25 -36.75
CA GLY A 369 10.58 -36.22 -35.72
C GLY A 369 10.90 -34.85 -36.33
N VAL A 370 10.20 -33.78 -35.90
CA VAL A 370 10.59 -32.39 -36.20
C VAL A 370 10.46 -31.49 -34.97
N ARG A 371 11.49 -30.66 -34.81
CA ARG A 371 11.72 -29.59 -33.83
C ARG A 371 10.68 -28.48 -33.98
N PHE A 372 9.84 -28.24 -32.97
CA PHE A 372 8.93 -27.07 -32.99
C PHE A 372 9.62 -25.82 -32.47
N LYS A 373 9.83 -24.88 -33.40
CA LYS A 373 10.20 -23.49 -33.20
C LYS A 373 8.91 -22.68 -33.12
N ALA A 374 8.80 -21.75 -32.18
CA ALA A 374 7.62 -20.90 -32.04
C ALA A 374 7.74 -19.70 -32.99
N ASP A 375 7.35 -19.90 -34.25
CA ASP A 375 7.20 -18.83 -35.23
C ASP A 375 5.71 -18.42 -35.30
N CYS A 376 5.35 -17.30 -34.66
CA CYS A 376 4.03 -16.69 -34.81
C CYS A 376 4.02 -15.88 -36.11
N ASN A 377 3.30 -16.37 -37.13
CA ASN A 377 3.05 -15.57 -38.33
C ASN A 377 2.13 -14.39 -38.01
N ILE A 378 2.62 -13.20 -38.31
CA ILE A 378 1.85 -11.96 -38.31
C ILE A 378 0.88 -12.02 -39.49
N VAL A 379 -0.41 -11.73 -39.24
CA VAL A 379 -1.37 -11.40 -40.30
C VAL A 379 -1.35 -9.88 -40.45
N GLU A 380 -0.95 -9.40 -41.63
CA GLU A 380 -1.07 -8.00 -42.00
C GLU A 380 -2.55 -7.71 -42.34
N ASP A 381 -3.21 -6.86 -41.55
CA ASP A 381 -4.49 -6.25 -41.93
C ASP A 381 -4.24 -4.87 -42.55
N GLU A 382 -4.53 -4.71 -43.83
CA GLU A 382 -4.42 -3.43 -44.53
C GLU A 382 -5.49 -2.43 -44.05
N HIS A 383 -5.06 -1.20 -43.76
CA HIS A 383 -5.96 -0.06 -43.55
C HIS A 383 -6.54 0.47 -44.88
N PRO A 384 -7.88 0.61 -45.01
CA PRO A 384 -8.47 1.50 -46.00
C PRO A 384 -8.41 2.95 -45.53
N SER A 385 -7.60 3.75 -46.21
CA SER A 385 -7.50 5.20 -45.98
C SER A 385 -8.43 5.99 -46.90
N THR A 386 -9.20 6.96 -46.37
CA THR A 386 -9.72 8.09 -47.17
C THR A 386 -9.83 9.37 -46.34
N LEU A 387 -9.35 10.48 -46.92
CA LEU A 387 -9.26 11.80 -46.27
C LEU A 387 -10.04 12.86 -47.07
N SER A 388 -10.85 13.67 -46.37
CA SER A 388 -11.29 15.04 -46.77
C SER A 388 -12.32 15.18 -47.93
N PRO A 389 -12.92 16.37 -48.20
CA PRO A 389 -12.83 17.68 -47.51
C PRO A 389 -14.19 18.37 -47.18
N LYS A 390 -14.11 19.56 -46.58
CA LYS A 390 -15.24 20.43 -46.14
C LYS A 390 -15.89 21.27 -47.27
N LYS A 391 -17.08 21.83 -46.94
CA LYS A 391 -17.64 23.17 -47.26
C LYS A 391 -18.64 23.38 -48.43
N LYS A 392 -19.82 23.91 -48.05
CA LYS A 392 -20.45 25.19 -48.51
C LYS A 392 -21.66 25.13 -49.49
N GLN A 393 -22.87 25.34 -48.96
CA GLN A 393 -23.84 26.27 -49.56
C GLN A 393 -24.70 26.97 -48.48
N ARG A 394 -25.83 27.63 -48.82
CA ARG A 394 -26.30 28.83 -48.09
C ARG A 394 -27.79 29.21 -48.34
N ASN A 395 -28.45 29.77 -47.30
CA ASN A 395 -29.78 30.44 -47.26
C ASN A 395 -31.03 29.55 -47.50
N GLY A 396 -32.22 29.82 -46.95
CA GLY A 396 -32.64 30.80 -45.93
C GLY A 396 -34.17 31.08 -45.96
N GLY A 397 -34.81 31.45 -44.84
CA GLY A 397 -36.23 31.86 -44.81
C GLY A 397 -36.88 31.83 -43.40
N MET A 398 -37.45 32.95 -42.96
CA MET A 398 -38.06 33.12 -41.61
C MET A 398 -39.56 32.80 -41.57
N ARG A 399 -40.11 32.44 -40.38
CA ARG A 399 -41.15 33.25 -39.68
C ARG A 399 -41.59 32.71 -38.29
N ASN A 400 -41.53 33.62 -37.31
CA ASN A 400 -42.46 33.89 -36.20
C ASN A 400 -42.72 32.85 -35.06
N SER A 401 -42.31 33.25 -33.84
CA SER A 401 -42.90 32.83 -32.55
C SER A 401 -44.19 33.61 -32.22
N PRO A 402 -44.94 33.29 -31.14
CA PRO A 402 -44.68 33.97 -29.85
C PRO A 402 -44.87 33.13 -28.56
N ASN A 403 -44.45 33.72 -27.44
CA ASN A 403 -44.55 33.24 -26.04
C ASN A 403 -45.98 32.92 -25.55
N CYS A 404 -46.11 32.04 -24.54
CA CYS A 404 -46.40 32.47 -23.16
C CYS A 404 -46.52 31.33 -22.13
N SER A 405 -46.12 31.62 -20.89
CA SER A 405 -46.36 30.81 -19.68
C SER A 405 -47.68 31.22 -18.98
N PRO A 406 -48.19 30.40 -18.04
CA PRO A 406 -49.05 30.87 -16.97
C PRO A 406 -48.52 30.58 -15.55
N LYS A 407 -48.94 31.41 -14.58
CA LYS A 407 -48.58 31.37 -13.15
C LYS A 407 -49.68 30.74 -12.28
N MET A 408 -49.34 30.47 -11.01
CA MET A 408 -50.21 29.95 -9.95
C MET A 408 -51.39 30.87 -9.56
N MET A 409 -52.49 30.27 -9.07
CA MET A 409 -53.33 30.77 -7.96
C MET A 409 -53.89 29.59 -7.15
N SER A 410 -54.34 29.84 -5.91
CA SER A 410 -54.68 28.82 -4.89
C SER A 410 -56.14 28.89 -4.40
N ARG A 411 -56.73 27.74 -4.04
CA ARG A 411 -57.32 27.43 -2.70
C ARG A 411 -58.17 26.14 -2.67
N HIS A 412 -57.95 25.35 -1.61
CA HIS A 412 -58.69 24.23 -0.95
C HIS A 412 -59.91 23.54 -1.61
N ASP A 413 -60.01 22.19 -1.73
CA ASP A 413 -60.02 21.06 -0.72
C ASP A 413 -61.47 20.75 -0.22
N PRO A 414 -61.90 19.52 0.17
CA PRO A 414 -61.09 18.35 0.56
C PRO A 414 -61.53 16.92 0.09
N LEU A 415 -60.73 15.94 0.54
CA LEU A 415 -60.98 14.48 0.65
C LEU A 415 -60.60 13.57 -0.54
N LEU A 416 -59.31 13.19 -0.60
CA LEU A 416 -58.86 11.79 -0.75
C LEU A 416 -57.36 11.71 -0.40
N ILE A 417 -56.98 10.77 0.47
CA ILE A 417 -55.60 10.61 0.97
C ILE A 417 -54.93 9.43 0.24
N PRO A 418 -53.85 9.64 -0.53
CA PRO A 418 -52.89 8.60 -0.88
C PRO A 418 -51.67 8.69 0.03
N GLY A 419 -51.48 7.69 0.90
CA GLY A 419 -50.34 7.61 1.81
C GLY A 419 -49.12 6.90 1.21
N ASN A 420 -47.94 7.28 1.69
CA ASN A 420 -46.69 6.52 1.75
C ASN A 420 -45.81 6.19 0.53
N GLU A 421 -46.21 6.35 -0.74
CA GLU A 421 -45.30 6.00 -1.88
C GLU A 421 -44.32 7.13 -2.33
N GLN A 422 -44.37 8.32 -1.72
CA GLN A 422 -43.53 9.46 -2.16
C GLN A 422 -42.26 9.70 -1.32
N ILE A 423 -42.07 9.00 -0.19
CA ILE A 423 -40.91 9.24 0.68
C ILE A 423 -39.65 8.50 0.20
N GLU A 424 -39.80 7.29 -0.36
CA GLU A 424 -38.64 6.51 -0.85
C GLU A 424 -38.04 7.07 -2.15
N ASN A 425 -38.84 7.75 -2.98
CA ASN A 425 -38.39 8.30 -4.26
C ASN A 425 -37.53 9.57 -4.16
N MET A 426 -37.56 10.31 -3.03
CA MET A 426 -36.68 11.49 -2.86
C MET A 426 -35.24 11.12 -2.50
N ASP A 427 -35.02 9.96 -1.87
CA ASP A 427 -33.70 9.59 -1.35
C ASP A 427 -32.74 9.10 -2.46
N MET A 428 -33.27 8.69 -3.61
CA MET A 428 -32.52 8.27 -4.81
C MET A 428 -31.84 9.42 -5.57
N ASN A 429 -32.28 10.67 -5.35
CA ASN A 429 -31.68 11.85 -6.01
C ASN A 429 -30.48 12.44 -5.26
N VAL A 430 -30.13 11.92 -4.08
CA VAL A 430 -28.98 12.38 -3.30
C VAL A 430 -27.71 11.73 -3.83
N LYS A 431 -26.79 12.53 -4.36
CA LYS A 431 -25.44 12.10 -4.73
C LYS A 431 -24.65 11.74 -3.46
N ARG A 432 -24.53 10.44 -3.17
CA ARG A 432 -23.80 9.88 -2.01
C ARG A 432 -22.39 9.38 -2.35
N TYR A 433 -22.11 9.15 -3.64
CA TYR A 433 -20.85 8.60 -4.14
C TYR A 433 -20.30 9.46 -5.27
N ASP A 434 -19.03 9.23 -5.62
CA ASP A 434 -18.42 9.82 -6.81
C ASP A 434 -19.00 9.25 -8.11
N SER A 435 -18.54 9.73 -9.27
CA SER A 435 -18.98 9.27 -10.59
C SER A 435 -18.71 7.79 -10.87
N THR A 436 -17.65 7.21 -10.31
CA THR A 436 -17.28 5.79 -10.49
C THR A 436 -17.94 4.86 -9.47
N GLY A 437 -18.42 5.41 -8.34
CA GLY A 437 -18.98 4.64 -7.22
C GLY A 437 -17.91 4.06 -6.27
N MET A 438 -16.64 4.43 -6.42
CA MET A 438 -15.51 3.90 -5.65
C MET A 438 -15.30 4.61 -4.30
N PHE A 439 -15.82 5.82 -4.14
CA PHE A 439 -15.61 6.66 -2.96
C PHE A 439 -16.90 7.35 -2.48
N HIS A 440 -17.01 7.58 -1.16
CA HIS A 440 -18.07 8.40 -0.56
C HIS A 440 -17.83 9.88 -0.88
N TRP A 441 -18.88 10.55 -1.37
CA TRP A 441 -18.82 11.92 -1.84
C TRP A 441 -19.87 12.79 -1.14
N CYS A 442 -19.56 14.07 -0.93
CA CYS A 442 -20.53 15.07 -0.56
C CYS A 442 -20.36 16.38 -1.35
N PRO A 443 -21.40 17.23 -1.43
CA PRO A 443 -21.29 18.57 -1.98
C PRO A 443 -20.14 19.35 -1.32
N SER A 444 -19.44 20.16 -2.11
CA SER A 444 -18.31 20.98 -1.65
C SER A 444 -18.70 21.86 -0.47
N LYS A 445 -17.90 21.82 0.60
CA LYS A 445 -18.12 22.57 1.83
C LYS A 445 -17.16 23.74 1.95
N ASP A 446 -17.67 24.89 2.34
CA ASP A 446 -16.87 26.04 2.78
C ASP A 446 -16.04 25.64 4.00
N ILE A 447 -14.79 26.12 4.10
CA ILE A 447 -13.84 25.68 5.12
C ILE A 447 -14.30 26.07 6.53
N GLU A 448 -15.03 27.18 6.67
CA GLU A 448 -15.60 27.68 7.93
C GLU A 448 -16.59 26.69 8.55
N LYS A 449 -17.20 25.79 7.75
CA LYS A 449 -18.16 24.78 8.24
C LYS A 449 -17.48 23.53 8.82
N VAL A 450 -16.17 23.36 8.63
CA VAL A 450 -15.40 22.22 9.14
C VAL A 450 -14.35 22.61 10.18
N ILE A 451 -14.06 23.91 10.30
CA ILE A 451 -13.21 24.45 11.37
C ILE A 451 -13.95 24.31 12.71
N LEU A 452 -13.27 23.71 13.68
CA LEU A 452 -13.70 23.61 15.07
C LEU A 452 -12.78 24.48 15.92
N THR A 453 -13.33 25.29 16.82
CA THR A 453 -12.54 25.86 17.91
C THR A 453 -12.18 24.77 18.94
N ARG A 454 -11.15 25.00 19.76
CA ARG A 454 -10.75 24.10 20.84
C ARG A 454 -11.92 23.73 21.77
N SER A 455 -12.84 24.67 22.01
CA SER A 455 -14.03 24.46 22.85
C SER A 455 -15.11 23.63 22.16
N GLU A 456 -15.30 23.78 20.84
CA GLU A 456 -16.24 22.96 20.07
C GLU A 456 -15.72 21.54 19.88
N ALA A 457 -14.40 21.39 19.69
CA ALA A 457 -13.74 20.09 19.68
C ALA A 457 -13.93 19.35 21.00
N SER A 458 -13.71 20.00 22.16
CA SER A 458 -13.89 19.34 23.47
C SER A 458 -15.36 19.09 23.85
N MET A 459 -16.32 19.86 23.34
CA MET A 459 -17.74 19.55 23.45
C MET A 459 -18.17 18.38 22.53
N THR A 460 -17.43 18.13 21.45
CA THR A 460 -17.71 17.05 20.51
C THR A 460 -16.99 15.78 20.95
N VAL A 461 -17.73 14.83 21.53
CA VAL A 461 -17.14 13.55 21.96
C VAL A 461 -16.75 12.70 20.75
N LEU A 462 -15.50 12.83 20.34
CA LEU A 462 -14.88 12.07 19.26
C LEU A 462 -14.22 10.80 19.82
N SER A 463 -14.57 9.64 19.26
CA SER A 463 -14.04 8.32 19.59
C SER A 463 -14.09 7.47 18.32
N GLY A 464 -13.14 6.54 18.14
CA GLY A 464 -13.06 5.74 16.91
C GLY A 464 -12.71 6.57 15.68
N HIS A 465 -11.83 7.56 15.84
CA HIS A 465 -11.51 8.58 14.84
C HIS A 465 -10.01 8.65 14.54
N VAL A 466 -9.65 9.25 13.42
CA VAL A 466 -8.25 9.46 13.00
C VAL A 466 -7.86 10.91 13.25
N VAL A 467 -6.77 11.13 13.99
CA VAL A 467 -6.17 12.46 14.19
C VAL A 467 -4.97 12.59 13.26
N VAL A 468 -4.96 13.59 12.40
CA VAL A 468 -3.83 13.84 11.48
C VAL A 468 -3.13 15.13 11.90
N CYS A 469 -1.99 14.96 12.54
CA CYS A 469 -1.08 16.01 12.99
C CYS A 469 -0.17 16.42 11.83
N ILE A 470 -0.22 17.70 11.44
CA ILE A 470 0.50 18.21 10.27
C ILE A 470 1.38 19.39 10.67
N PHE A 471 2.66 19.28 10.35
CA PHE A 471 3.62 20.38 10.36
C PHE A 471 3.74 20.95 8.95
N GLY A 472 3.34 22.21 8.76
CA GLY A 472 3.37 22.85 7.45
C GLY A 472 3.00 24.32 7.53
N ASP A 473 3.68 25.13 6.71
CA ASP A 473 3.61 26.58 6.68
C ASP A 473 3.18 27.09 5.28
N VAL A 474 3.00 28.41 5.14
CA VAL A 474 2.51 29.03 3.89
C VAL A 474 3.44 28.74 2.70
N THR A 475 4.74 28.59 2.95
CA THR A 475 5.78 28.33 1.94
C THR A 475 6.07 26.84 1.69
N SER A 476 5.50 25.94 2.51
CA SER A 476 5.83 24.51 2.46
C SER A 476 5.19 23.82 1.26
N ALA A 477 5.82 22.75 0.76
CA ALA A 477 5.26 21.95 -0.32
C ALA A 477 3.93 21.29 0.10
N LEU A 478 3.05 21.02 -0.88
CA LEU A 478 1.83 20.27 -0.60
C LEU A 478 2.17 18.79 -0.39
N VAL A 479 1.57 18.16 0.63
CA VAL A 479 1.71 16.72 0.90
C VAL A 479 0.69 15.94 0.07
N GLY A 480 -0.44 16.55 -0.26
CA GLY A 480 -1.50 15.92 -1.06
C GLY A 480 -2.38 15.01 -0.20
N LEU A 481 -2.91 15.53 0.90
CA LEU A 481 -3.76 14.83 1.89
C LEU A 481 -4.99 14.17 1.28
N ARG A 482 -5.41 14.56 0.06
CA ARG A 482 -6.39 13.80 -0.75
C ARG A 482 -6.04 12.31 -0.80
N ASN A 483 -4.76 11.98 -0.97
CA ASN A 483 -4.28 10.60 -1.07
C ASN A 483 -4.37 9.82 0.27
N LEU A 484 -4.41 10.53 1.41
CA LEU A 484 -4.65 9.95 2.74
C LEU A 484 -6.16 9.78 3.01
N VAL A 485 -6.98 10.75 2.58
CA VAL A 485 -8.43 10.75 2.84
C VAL A 485 -9.19 9.82 1.90
N MET A 486 -8.80 9.71 0.63
CA MET A 486 -9.49 8.86 -0.35
C MET A 486 -9.62 7.40 0.11
N PRO A 487 -8.56 6.68 0.51
CA PRO A 487 -8.68 5.28 0.95
C PRO A 487 -9.56 5.13 2.20
N LEU A 488 -9.50 6.10 3.13
CA LEU A 488 -10.36 6.18 4.32
C LEU A 488 -11.82 6.55 4.00
N ARG A 489 -12.15 6.82 2.73
CA ARG A 489 -13.49 7.13 2.22
C ARG A 489 -13.91 6.20 1.09
N ALA A 490 -13.26 5.05 0.94
CA ALA A 490 -13.64 4.02 -0.03
C ALA A 490 -15.07 3.49 0.22
N SER A 491 -15.78 3.16 -0.87
CA SER A 491 -17.21 2.83 -0.86
C SER A 491 -17.56 1.42 -0.35
N ASN A 492 -16.53 0.59 -0.10
CA ASN A 492 -16.56 -0.69 0.62
C ASN A 492 -16.67 -0.53 2.16
N PHE A 493 -16.75 0.70 2.67
CA PHE A 493 -17.22 1.00 4.02
C PHE A 493 -18.66 1.53 3.99
N HIS A 494 -19.46 1.20 4.99
CA HIS A 494 -20.73 1.86 5.24
C HIS A 494 -20.50 3.27 5.79
N PHE A 495 -21.41 4.19 5.50
CA PHE A 495 -21.28 5.59 5.95
C PHE A 495 -21.12 5.72 7.48
N HIS A 496 -21.71 4.81 8.25
CA HIS A 496 -21.56 4.78 9.71
C HIS A 496 -20.19 4.26 10.17
N GLU A 497 -19.59 3.28 9.46
CA GLU A 497 -18.24 2.73 9.71
C GLU A 497 -17.12 3.72 9.39
N LEU A 498 -17.36 4.74 8.56
CA LEU A 498 -16.35 5.74 8.20
C LEU A 498 -15.80 6.47 9.45
N LYS A 499 -14.53 6.25 9.76
CA LYS A 499 -13.79 6.95 10.82
C LYS A 499 -13.75 8.46 10.55
N PRO A 500 -14.22 9.33 11.47
CA PRO A 500 -14.02 10.78 11.34
C PRO A 500 -12.54 11.13 11.25
N ILE A 501 -12.19 12.15 10.47
CA ILE A 501 -10.81 12.63 10.33
C ILE A 501 -10.73 14.06 10.87
N VAL A 502 -9.81 14.30 11.80
CA VAL A 502 -9.53 15.64 12.36
C VAL A 502 -8.10 16.04 12.02
N PHE A 503 -7.94 17.10 11.24
CA PHE A 503 -6.64 17.70 10.96
C PHE A 503 -6.26 18.68 12.07
N VAL A 504 -5.05 18.55 12.62
CA VAL A 504 -4.48 19.43 13.64
C VAL A 504 -3.21 20.06 13.08
N GLY A 505 -3.24 21.37 12.80
CA GLY A 505 -2.11 22.08 12.20
C GLY A 505 -2.44 23.52 11.79
N SER A 506 -1.54 24.12 10.99
CA SER A 506 -1.67 25.49 10.51
C SER A 506 -2.87 25.65 9.57
N LEU A 507 -3.73 26.64 9.85
CA LEU A 507 -4.90 26.92 9.02
C LEU A 507 -4.51 27.40 7.62
N ASP A 508 -3.41 28.15 7.48
CA ASP A 508 -2.99 28.71 6.20
C ASP A 508 -2.38 27.66 5.27
N TYR A 509 -1.80 26.60 5.84
CA TYR A 509 -1.43 25.39 5.08
C TYR A 509 -2.69 24.63 4.64
N LEU A 510 -3.58 24.30 5.58
CA LEU A 510 -4.79 23.51 5.29
C LEU A 510 -5.75 24.18 4.31
N ARG A 511 -5.80 25.52 4.28
CA ARG A 511 -6.54 26.30 3.26
C ARG A 511 -6.10 25.97 1.83
N ARG A 512 -4.80 25.79 1.58
CA ARG A 512 -4.25 25.46 0.25
C ARG A 512 -4.64 24.05 -0.19
N GLU A 513 -4.69 23.09 0.74
CA GLU A 513 -5.10 21.71 0.41
C GLU A 513 -6.62 21.50 0.40
N TRP A 514 -7.41 22.38 1.03
CA TRP A 514 -8.86 22.23 1.20
C TRP A 514 -9.63 22.08 -0.12
N GLU A 515 -9.15 22.72 -1.20
CA GLU A 515 -9.74 22.58 -2.54
C GLU A 515 -9.84 21.11 -3.01
N THR A 516 -8.89 20.26 -2.58
CA THR A 516 -8.90 18.82 -2.91
C THR A 516 -9.67 17.95 -1.91
N LEU A 517 -10.02 18.51 -0.75
CA LEU A 517 -10.62 17.79 0.39
C LEU A 517 -12.11 18.08 0.59
N HIS A 518 -12.62 19.19 0.05
CA HIS A 518 -13.94 19.72 0.38
C HIS A 518 -15.14 18.84 -0.02
N ASN A 519 -14.92 17.77 -0.80
CA ASN A 519 -15.92 16.79 -1.21
C ASN A 519 -16.01 15.54 -0.31
N PHE A 520 -15.20 15.43 0.75
CA PHE A 520 -15.25 14.26 1.63
C PHE A 520 -16.18 14.44 2.86
N PRO A 521 -16.92 13.39 3.26
CA PRO A 521 -17.72 13.41 4.48
C PRO A 521 -16.86 13.21 5.74
N LYS A 522 -17.37 13.65 6.89
CA LYS A 522 -16.74 13.49 8.22
C LYS A 522 -15.26 13.96 8.26
N VAL A 523 -14.98 15.16 7.77
CA VAL A 523 -13.67 15.82 7.86
C VAL A 523 -13.84 17.10 8.68
N SER A 524 -12.93 17.33 9.62
CA SER A 524 -12.88 18.50 10.51
C SER A 524 -11.45 19.03 10.63
N ILE A 525 -11.32 20.33 10.95
CA ILE A 525 -10.04 21.02 11.11
C ILE A 525 -10.01 21.69 12.48
N LEU A 526 -9.00 21.39 13.29
CA LEU A 526 -8.66 22.15 14.49
C LEU A 526 -7.40 23.01 14.19
N PRO A 527 -7.54 24.34 13.99
CA PRO A 527 -6.41 25.21 13.76
C PRO A 527 -5.56 25.32 15.05
N GLY A 528 -4.29 24.92 14.97
CA GLY A 528 -3.41 24.81 16.13
C GLY A 528 -2.04 24.23 15.76
N THR A 529 -1.38 23.58 16.73
CA THR A 529 -0.11 22.87 16.50
C THR A 529 -0.13 21.50 17.18
N PRO A 530 0.38 20.42 16.56
CA PRO A 530 0.50 19.11 17.19
C PRO A 530 1.34 19.09 18.47
N LEU A 531 2.24 20.06 18.67
CA LEU A 531 3.04 20.17 19.90
C LEU A 531 2.21 20.64 21.11
N SER A 532 1.05 21.27 20.87
CA SER A 532 0.15 21.77 21.90
C SER A 532 -0.69 20.64 22.51
N ARG A 533 -0.31 20.18 23.71
CA ARG A 533 -1.09 19.19 24.48
C ARG A 533 -2.55 19.62 24.72
N ALA A 534 -2.84 20.93 24.73
CA ALA A 534 -4.20 21.45 24.89
C ALA A 534 -5.08 21.14 23.67
N ASP A 535 -4.52 21.20 22.46
CA ASP A 535 -5.22 20.87 21.22
C ASP A 535 -5.39 19.35 21.07
N LEU A 536 -4.34 18.58 21.39
CA LEU A 536 -4.40 17.12 21.41
C LEU A 536 -5.41 16.56 22.43
N ARG A 537 -5.53 17.19 23.62
CA ARG A 537 -6.59 16.83 24.58
C ARG A 537 -7.98 17.22 24.08
N ALA A 538 -8.13 18.35 23.40
CA ALA A 538 -9.43 18.81 22.90
C ALA A 538 -10.01 17.92 21.80
N VAL A 539 -9.17 17.24 21.01
CA VAL A 539 -9.63 16.22 20.03
C VAL A 539 -9.86 14.84 20.65
N ASN A 540 -9.60 14.63 21.95
CA ASN A 540 -9.68 13.34 22.63
C ASN A 540 -8.73 12.29 22.02
N ILE A 541 -7.44 12.62 21.85
CA ILE A 541 -6.42 11.73 21.26
C ILE A 541 -6.28 10.37 21.99
N ASN A 542 -6.66 10.27 23.26
CA ASN A 542 -6.71 9.01 24.01
C ASN A 542 -7.85 8.05 23.58
N LEU A 543 -8.75 8.51 22.71
CA LEU A 543 -9.86 7.74 22.13
C LEU A 543 -9.79 7.71 20.58
N CYS A 544 -8.64 8.04 20.00
CA CYS A 544 -8.42 7.88 18.56
C CYS A 544 -8.07 6.42 18.22
N ASP A 545 -8.44 5.99 17.02
CA ASP A 545 -8.02 4.70 16.46
C ASP A 545 -6.60 4.76 15.90
N MET A 546 -6.17 5.94 15.45
CA MET A 546 -4.83 6.20 14.95
C MET A 546 -4.52 7.71 15.00
N CYS A 547 -3.33 8.05 15.46
CA CYS A 547 -2.72 9.36 15.25
C CYS A 547 -1.67 9.27 14.13
N VAL A 548 -1.84 10.07 13.09
CA VAL A 548 -0.92 10.17 11.95
C VAL A 548 -0.11 11.45 12.10
N ILE A 549 1.22 11.36 12.01
CA ILE A 549 2.12 12.53 12.12
C ILE A 549 2.88 12.70 10.81
N LEU A 550 2.65 13.84 10.12
CA LEU A 550 3.24 14.18 8.82
C LEU A 550 3.95 15.54 8.92
N SER A 551 5.01 15.72 8.12
CA SER A 551 5.65 17.03 7.92
C SER A 551 5.76 17.39 6.44
N ALA A 552 5.31 18.60 6.12
CA ALA A 552 5.50 19.27 4.84
C ALA A 552 6.79 20.13 4.82
N ASN A 553 7.47 20.27 5.96
CA ASN A 553 8.63 21.15 6.15
C ASN A 553 9.97 20.45 5.83
N GLN A 554 9.94 19.14 5.57
CA GLN A 554 11.09 18.27 5.28
C GLN A 554 12.07 18.88 4.25
N ASN A 555 11.52 19.42 3.15
CA ASN A 555 12.30 19.87 1.98
C ASN A 555 13.06 21.20 2.19
N ASN A 556 12.84 21.88 3.32
CA ASN A 556 13.40 23.21 3.62
C ASN A 556 14.59 23.16 4.61
N ILE A 557 14.99 21.98 5.09
CA ILE A 557 16.03 21.82 6.12
C ILE A 557 17.28 21.20 5.47
N GLU A 558 18.39 21.96 5.47
CA GLU A 558 19.66 21.57 4.84
C GLU A 558 20.34 20.37 5.53
N ASP A 559 20.13 20.18 6.83
CA ASP A 559 20.67 19.06 7.59
C ASP A 559 19.69 17.87 7.60
N ALA A 560 20.06 16.81 6.89
CA ALA A 560 19.28 15.57 6.75
C ALA A 560 19.03 14.83 8.09
N SER A 561 19.79 15.11 9.15
CA SER A 561 19.50 14.55 10.48
C SER A 561 18.35 15.28 11.18
N LEU A 562 18.18 16.59 10.91
CA LEU A 562 17.21 17.46 11.60
C LEU A 562 15.85 17.57 10.89
N GLN A 563 15.67 16.92 9.74
CA GLN A 563 14.42 16.95 8.96
C GLN A 563 13.21 16.39 9.73
N ASP A 564 13.42 15.33 10.53
CA ASP A 564 12.34 14.64 11.25
C ASP A 564 12.04 15.20 12.66
N LYS A 565 12.76 16.25 13.09
CA LYS A 565 12.72 16.77 14.48
C LYS A 565 11.30 17.05 14.99
N GLU A 566 10.42 17.59 14.14
CA GLU A 566 9.05 17.97 14.52
C GLU A 566 8.17 16.73 14.70
N CYS A 567 8.33 15.73 13.84
CA CYS A 567 7.62 14.46 13.88
C CYS A 567 7.99 13.64 15.13
N ILE A 568 9.29 13.53 15.42
CA ILE A 568 9.81 12.82 16.59
C ILE A 568 9.36 13.51 17.88
N LEU A 569 9.51 14.84 17.98
CA LEU A 569 9.06 15.60 19.15
C LEU A 569 7.55 15.48 19.38
N ALA A 570 6.73 15.47 18.33
CA ALA A 570 5.28 15.23 18.45
C ALA A 570 4.97 13.83 18.99
N SER A 571 5.63 12.80 18.45
CA SER A 571 5.46 11.40 18.84
C SER A 571 5.80 11.20 20.33
N LEU A 572 6.95 11.68 20.77
CA LEU A 572 7.38 11.64 22.17
C LEU A 572 6.47 12.48 23.08
N ASN A 573 6.01 13.63 22.61
CA ASN A 573 5.07 14.48 23.35
C ASN A 573 3.77 13.72 23.64
N ILE A 574 3.17 13.06 22.63
CA ILE A 574 1.95 12.24 22.80
C ILE A 574 2.21 11.06 23.73
N LYS A 575 3.29 10.28 23.52
CA LYS A 575 3.64 9.13 24.38
C LYS A 575 3.79 9.52 25.86
N SER A 576 4.26 10.74 26.14
CA SER A 576 4.40 11.28 27.51
C SER A 576 3.13 11.89 28.14
N MET A 577 1.98 11.89 27.45
CA MET A 577 0.71 12.40 28.01
C MET A 577 0.09 11.39 28.99
N GLN A 578 -0.60 11.90 30.00
CA GLN A 578 -1.40 11.12 30.95
C GLN A 578 -2.86 11.60 30.92
N PHE A 579 -3.82 10.69 31.07
CA PHE A 579 -5.25 10.96 30.97
C PHE A 579 -5.99 10.41 32.19
N ASP A 580 -6.95 11.20 32.70
CA ASP A 580 -7.80 10.80 33.81
C ASP A 580 -9.01 10.03 33.27
N ASP A 581 -9.28 8.83 33.77
CA ASP A 581 -10.43 7.99 33.37
C ASP A 581 -11.81 8.58 33.72
N SER A 582 -11.85 9.73 34.39
CA SER A 582 -13.06 10.43 34.79
C SER A 582 -13.97 10.80 33.60
N ILE A 583 -13.43 10.99 32.39
CA ILE A 583 -14.23 11.22 31.17
C ILE A 583 -15.05 9.98 30.79
N GLY A 584 -14.51 8.77 30.94
CA GLY A 584 -15.25 7.53 30.71
C GLY A 584 -16.36 7.28 31.75
N VAL A 585 -16.20 7.81 32.96
CA VAL A 585 -17.20 7.73 34.03
C VAL A 585 -18.35 8.74 33.82
N LEU A 586 -18.07 9.94 33.28
CA LEU A 586 -19.11 10.95 33.04
C LEU A 586 -20.15 10.53 31.99
N GLN A 587 -19.80 9.67 31.03
CA GLN A 587 -20.78 9.05 30.13
C GLN A 587 -21.79 8.13 30.83
N ALA A 588 -21.52 7.64 32.04
CA ALA A 588 -22.46 6.80 32.78
C ALA A 588 -23.58 7.60 33.48
N ASN A 589 -23.40 8.91 33.68
CA ASN A 589 -24.31 9.74 34.49
C ASN A 589 -25.23 10.67 33.68
N SER A 590 -25.20 10.62 32.34
CA SER A 590 -26.06 11.45 31.48
C SER A 590 -27.48 10.88 31.25
N GLN A 591 -27.80 9.72 31.83
CA GLN A 591 -29.18 9.24 31.96
C GLN A 591 -29.52 8.91 33.42
N GLY A 592 -30.55 9.59 33.96
CA GLY A 592 -31.26 9.13 35.14
C GLY A 592 -30.80 9.72 36.48
N PHE A 593 -31.55 10.72 36.93
CA PHE A 593 -31.58 11.20 38.31
C PHE A 593 -31.81 10.03 39.28
N THR A 594 -30.89 9.76 40.20
CA THR A 594 -31.06 8.75 41.27
C THR A 594 -31.44 9.41 42.60
N PRO A 595 -32.55 9.03 43.25
CA PRO A 595 -32.88 9.53 44.58
C PRO A 595 -31.91 9.00 45.66
N PRO A 596 -31.69 9.72 46.77
CA PRO A 596 -30.83 9.25 47.85
C PRO A 596 -31.49 8.11 48.65
N GLY A 597 -30.74 7.04 48.93
CA GLY A 597 -31.12 6.04 49.96
C GLY A 597 -31.35 4.61 49.48
N MET A 598 -30.46 4.03 48.66
CA MET A 598 -30.50 2.59 48.37
C MET A 598 -29.09 2.00 48.25
N ASP A 599 -28.68 1.25 49.28
CA ASP A 599 -27.39 0.58 49.36
C ASP A 599 -27.27 -0.56 48.32
N ARG A 600 -26.16 -0.57 47.56
CA ARG A 600 -25.83 -1.66 46.64
C ARG A 600 -24.75 -2.57 47.23
N SER A 601 -25.17 -3.67 47.83
CA SER A 601 -24.31 -4.81 48.14
C SER A 601 -24.83 -6.07 47.42
N SER A 602 -24.24 -6.37 46.26
CA SER A 602 -24.20 -7.68 45.54
C SER A 602 -23.91 -7.42 44.04
N PRO A 603 -22.78 -7.91 43.49
CA PRO A 603 -22.51 -7.83 42.06
C PRO A 603 -22.82 -9.17 41.39
N ASP A 604 -24.10 -9.43 41.06
CA ASP A 604 -24.45 -10.48 40.11
C ASP A 604 -25.85 -10.27 39.50
N SER A 605 -26.00 -10.70 38.25
CA SER A 605 -27.21 -10.61 37.39
C SER A 605 -27.67 -9.19 36.97
N SER A 606 -27.28 -8.79 35.74
CA SER A 606 -27.94 -7.73 34.96
C SER A 606 -27.69 -7.98 33.45
N PRO A 607 -28.72 -8.30 32.64
CA PRO A 607 -28.52 -8.69 31.25
C PRO A 607 -28.49 -7.47 30.31
N VAL A 608 -27.35 -6.79 30.21
CA VAL A 608 -27.08 -5.79 29.16
C VAL A 608 -25.64 -5.98 28.63
N HIS A 609 -25.52 -6.75 27.55
CA HIS A 609 -24.30 -6.86 26.74
C HIS A 609 -24.66 -6.50 25.29
N GLY A 610 -23.77 -5.78 24.60
CA GLY A 610 -24.05 -5.31 23.22
C GLY A 610 -23.17 -4.18 22.69
N PHE A 611 -22.30 -3.58 23.51
CA PHE A 611 -21.21 -2.70 23.03
C PHE A 611 -19.95 -2.96 23.85
N VAL A 612 -18.93 -3.56 23.22
CA VAL A 612 -17.56 -3.59 23.75
C VAL A 612 -17.07 -2.15 23.80
N ARG A 613 -16.83 -1.63 25.02
CA ARG A 613 -16.23 -0.30 25.19
C ARG A 613 -14.75 -0.40 24.83
N GLN A 614 -14.25 0.45 23.93
CA GLN A 614 -12.82 0.71 23.85
C GLN A 614 -12.34 1.15 25.24
N ALA A 615 -11.32 0.48 25.78
CA ALA A 615 -10.72 0.89 27.03
C ALA A 615 -10.09 2.28 26.85
N SER A 616 -10.43 3.22 27.74
CA SER A 616 -9.82 4.54 27.78
C SER A 616 -8.31 4.38 27.97
N VAL A 617 -7.51 4.97 27.08
CA VAL A 617 -6.05 4.93 27.20
C VAL A 617 -5.61 5.90 28.29
N THR A 618 -5.18 5.37 29.44
CA THR A 618 -4.72 6.16 30.59
C THR A 618 -3.33 6.79 30.37
N THR A 619 -2.44 6.08 29.68
CA THR A 619 -1.07 6.51 29.37
C THR A 619 -0.88 6.66 27.86
N GLY A 620 -0.35 7.82 27.44
CA GLY A 620 -0.14 8.15 26.03
C GLY A 620 0.76 7.18 25.27
N SER A 621 1.57 6.39 25.98
CA SER A 621 2.37 5.27 25.46
C SER A 621 1.57 4.26 24.64
N ASN A 622 0.29 4.09 24.95
CA ASN A 622 -0.56 3.05 24.35
C ASN A 622 -1.48 3.61 23.25
N ILE A 623 -1.33 4.90 22.89
CA ILE A 623 -2.04 5.51 21.76
C ILE A 623 -1.43 4.98 20.46
N PRO A 624 -2.21 4.45 19.50
CA PRO A 624 -1.71 4.08 18.20
C PRO A 624 -1.22 5.34 17.45
N ILE A 625 0.07 5.38 17.15
CA ILE A 625 0.72 6.48 16.41
C ILE A 625 1.44 5.87 15.22
N ILE A 626 1.32 6.51 14.05
CA ILE A 626 2.18 6.27 12.89
C ILE A 626 2.84 7.60 12.48
N THR A 627 4.16 7.58 12.43
CA THR A 627 5.01 8.75 12.18
C THR A 627 5.73 8.59 10.85
N GLU A 628 5.57 9.57 9.96
CA GLU A 628 6.37 9.67 8.75
C GLU A 628 7.80 10.08 9.09
N LEU A 629 8.79 9.37 8.54
CA LEU A 629 10.21 9.70 8.62
C LEU A 629 10.82 9.86 7.22
N VAL A 630 11.75 10.80 7.11
CA VAL A 630 12.60 11.02 5.94
C VAL A 630 13.86 10.18 6.00
N ASN A 631 14.52 10.18 7.16
CA ASN A 631 15.82 9.55 7.36
C ASN A 631 15.66 8.27 8.19
N ASP A 632 16.06 7.14 7.61
CA ASP A 632 15.97 5.82 8.24
C ASP A 632 16.66 5.77 9.61
N SER A 633 17.79 6.47 9.78
CA SER A 633 18.56 6.48 11.03
C SER A 633 17.84 7.18 12.18
N ASN A 634 16.82 8.00 11.90
CA ASN A 634 16.04 8.70 12.92
C ASN A 634 14.97 7.82 13.60
N VAL A 635 14.72 6.60 13.09
CA VAL A 635 13.69 5.70 13.62
C VAL A 635 13.91 5.32 15.09
N GLN A 636 15.18 5.16 15.50
CA GLN A 636 15.59 4.81 16.86
C GLN A 636 15.12 5.80 17.94
N PHE A 637 14.81 7.05 17.57
CA PHE A 637 14.36 8.07 18.53
C PHE A 637 12.86 7.98 18.89
N LEU A 638 12.09 7.08 18.25
CA LEU A 638 10.65 6.96 18.49
C LEU A 638 10.31 6.11 19.72
N ASP A 639 11.09 5.07 20.04
CA ASP A 639 10.92 4.21 21.20
C ASP A 639 12.18 4.26 22.09
N GLN A 640 12.00 4.39 23.40
CA GLN A 640 13.11 4.55 24.36
C GLN A 640 13.46 3.25 25.10
N ASP A 641 12.63 2.23 24.91
CA ASP A 641 12.77 0.85 25.40
C ASP A 641 13.23 -0.09 24.26
N ASP A 642 13.92 0.47 23.26
CA ASP A 642 14.53 -0.27 22.17
C ASP A 642 16.03 -0.42 22.46
N ASP A 643 16.51 -1.65 22.48
CA ASP A 643 17.93 -1.99 22.75
C ASP A 643 18.74 -2.18 21.45
N ASP A 644 18.13 -1.93 20.28
CA ASP A 644 18.73 -2.10 18.95
C ASP A 644 19.93 -1.15 18.71
N ASP A 645 21.00 -1.65 18.08
CA ASP A 645 22.18 -0.86 17.74
C ASP A 645 21.89 0.25 16.69
N PRO A 646 22.56 1.42 16.72
CA PRO A 646 22.34 2.49 15.74
C PRO A 646 22.64 2.12 14.28
N ASP A 647 23.43 1.07 14.05
CA ASP A 647 23.76 0.53 12.71
C ASP A 647 22.71 -0.50 12.20
N THR A 648 21.65 -0.76 12.96
CA THR A 648 20.57 -1.71 12.62
C THR A 648 19.80 -1.21 11.39
N GLU A 649 19.57 -2.09 10.40
CA GLU A 649 18.76 -1.75 9.24
C GLU A 649 17.30 -1.44 9.64
N LEU A 650 16.71 -0.40 9.04
CA LEU A 650 15.35 0.09 9.32
C LEU A 650 14.32 -1.04 9.54
N TYR A 651 14.33 -2.07 8.68
CA TYR A 651 13.33 -3.13 8.73
C TYR A 651 13.40 -4.02 9.98
N LEU A 652 14.56 -4.09 10.65
CA LEU A 652 14.74 -4.83 11.89
C LEU A 652 14.29 -4.04 13.12
N THR A 653 14.31 -2.70 13.05
CA THR A 653 14.03 -1.82 14.18
C THR A 653 12.61 -2.00 14.73
N GLN A 654 12.47 -1.97 16.05
CA GLN A 654 11.18 -2.16 16.71
C GLN A 654 10.07 -1.19 16.24
N PRO A 655 10.30 0.13 16.07
CA PRO A 655 9.23 1.05 15.67
C PRO A 655 8.69 0.76 14.27
N PHE A 656 9.54 0.27 13.37
CA PHE A 656 9.15 -0.19 12.04
C PHE A 656 8.43 -1.54 12.11
N ALA A 657 8.98 -2.54 12.80
CA ALA A 657 8.35 -3.86 12.96
C ALA A 657 6.94 -3.79 13.61
N CYS A 658 6.71 -2.78 14.46
CA CYS A 658 5.42 -2.49 15.08
C CYS A 658 4.49 -1.59 14.24
N GLY A 659 4.93 -1.10 13.07
CA GLY A 659 4.13 -0.19 12.23
C GLY A 659 3.85 1.18 12.83
N THR A 660 4.72 1.66 13.72
CA THR A 660 4.65 3.02 14.30
C THR A 660 5.51 4.03 13.54
N ALA A 661 6.42 3.56 12.70
CA ALA A 661 7.23 4.37 11.79
C ALA A 661 6.94 4.00 10.33
N PHE A 662 6.98 4.98 9.43
CA PHE A 662 6.99 4.75 7.99
C PHE A 662 8.01 5.66 7.31
N ALA A 663 9.05 5.06 6.71
CA ALA A 663 10.07 5.80 5.98
C ALA A 663 9.80 5.78 4.47
N VAL A 664 10.12 6.88 3.78
CA VAL A 664 9.92 7.01 2.32
C VAL A 664 10.93 6.16 1.52
N SER A 665 12.09 5.86 2.10
CA SER A 665 13.15 4.99 1.55
C SER A 665 12.64 3.63 1.07
N VAL A 666 11.68 3.03 1.79
CA VAL A 666 11.02 1.77 1.46
C VAL A 666 10.46 1.79 0.03
N LEU A 667 9.95 2.92 -0.44
CA LEU A 667 9.36 3.04 -1.78
C LEU A 667 10.41 2.98 -2.92
N ASP A 668 11.71 3.10 -2.62
CA ASP A 668 12.78 2.90 -3.62
C ASP A 668 12.79 1.44 -4.13
N SER A 669 12.58 0.46 -3.24
CA SER A 669 12.55 -0.97 -3.60
C SER A 669 11.51 -1.29 -4.67
N LEU A 670 10.40 -0.54 -4.66
CA LEU A 670 9.28 -0.70 -5.58
C LEU A 670 9.66 -0.38 -7.04
N MET A 671 10.69 0.45 -7.28
CA MET A 671 11.25 0.64 -8.63
C MET A 671 11.79 -0.67 -9.21
N SER A 672 12.52 -1.44 -8.39
CA SER A 672 13.05 -2.74 -8.80
C SER A 672 11.93 -3.77 -8.94
N ALA A 673 11.01 -3.85 -7.98
CA ALA A 673 9.91 -4.80 -8.00
C ALA A 673 9.00 -4.59 -9.23
N THR A 674 8.69 -3.34 -9.56
CA THR A 674 7.89 -2.98 -10.75
C THR A 674 8.61 -3.33 -12.05
N TYR A 675 9.94 -3.16 -12.13
CA TYR A 675 10.69 -3.61 -13.31
C TYR A 675 10.55 -5.12 -13.54
N PHE A 676 10.75 -5.93 -12.50
CA PHE A 676 10.63 -7.39 -12.62
C PHE A 676 9.19 -7.88 -12.79
N ASN A 677 8.20 -7.15 -12.27
CA ASN A 677 6.80 -7.53 -12.30
C ASN A 677 5.89 -6.29 -12.31
N ASP A 678 5.48 -5.91 -13.51
CA ASP A 678 4.51 -4.83 -13.82
C ASP A 678 3.25 -4.90 -12.96
N ASN A 679 2.71 -6.10 -12.77
CA ASN A 679 1.45 -6.32 -12.07
C ASN A 679 1.51 -6.03 -10.55
N ILE A 680 2.70 -5.99 -9.94
CA ILE A 680 2.88 -5.73 -8.50
C ILE A 680 2.44 -4.31 -8.15
N LEU A 681 2.84 -3.32 -8.96
CA LEU A 681 2.43 -1.93 -8.74
C LEU A 681 0.91 -1.80 -8.83
N THR A 682 0.27 -2.42 -9.82
CA THR A 682 -1.19 -2.39 -10.00
C THR A 682 -1.94 -3.04 -8.84
N LEU A 683 -1.45 -4.18 -8.33
CA LEU A 683 -2.02 -4.84 -7.14
C LEU A 683 -1.87 -3.97 -5.89
N ILE A 684 -0.67 -3.46 -5.61
CA ILE A 684 -0.41 -2.59 -4.46
C ILE A 684 -1.30 -1.34 -4.53
N ARG A 685 -1.36 -0.67 -5.68
CA ARG A 685 -2.24 0.50 -5.87
C ARG A 685 -3.71 0.13 -5.61
N THR A 686 -4.20 -0.99 -6.12
CA THR A 686 -5.58 -1.43 -5.93
C THR A 686 -5.90 -1.69 -4.45
N LEU A 687 -4.99 -2.35 -3.72
CA LEU A 687 -5.13 -2.63 -2.29
C LEU A 687 -5.03 -1.36 -1.43
N VAL A 688 -4.07 -0.50 -1.73
CA VAL A 688 -3.66 0.62 -0.89
C VAL A 688 -4.52 1.87 -1.10
N THR A 689 -4.86 2.21 -2.34
CA THR A 689 -5.65 3.42 -2.66
C THR A 689 -7.16 3.27 -2.40
N GLY A 690 -7.62 2.05 -2.09
CA GLY A 690 -9.04 1.73 -2.03
C GLY A 690 -9.70 1.61 -3.40
N GLY A 691 -8.92 1.41 -4.47
CA GLY A 691 -9.39 1.17 -5.84
C GLY A 691 -9.40 2.41 -6.74
N ALA A 692 -8.28 3.15 -6.82
CA ALA A 692 -8.10 4.16 -7.86
C ALA A 692 -7.98 3.48 -9.25
N THR A 693 -9.07 3.47 -10.01
CA THR A 693 -9.10 2.93 -11.38
C THR A 693 -8.48 3.91 -12.38
N PRO A 694 -7.98 3.44 -13.54
CA PRO A 694 -7.51 4.33 -14.61
C PRO A 694 -8.59 5.31 -15.11
N GLU A 695 -9.88 4.94 -15.03
CA GLU A 695 -11.01 5.84 -15.29
C GLU A 695 -11.02 7.04 -14.32
N LEU A 696 -10.81 6.79 -13.02
CA LEU A 696 -10.72 7.86 -12.03
C LEU A 696 -9.47 8.72 -12.21
N GLU A 697 -8.34 8.13 -12.63
CA GLU A 697 -7.14 8.91 -12.99
C GLU A 697 -7.43 9.86 -14.16
N GLY A 698 -8.16 9.40 -15.19
CA GLY A 698 -8.61 10.24 -16.30
C GLY A 698 -9.54 11.38 -15.88
N LEU A 699 -10.52 11.10 -15.02
CA LEU A 699 -11.43 12.14 -14.49
C LEU A 699 -10.69 13.17 -13.63
N LEU A 700 -9.72 12.74 -12.84
CA LEU A 700 -8.87 13.64 -12.05
C LEU A 700 -7.87 14.41 -12.93
N ALA A 701 -7.49 13.89 -14.10
CA ALA A 701 -6.67 14.60 -15.08
C ALA A 701 -7.40 15.77 -15.75
N GLU A 702 -8.72 15.66 -15.97
CA GLU A 702 -9.52 16.73 -16.58
C GLU A 702 -9.82 17.91 -15.63
N GLU A 703 -10.06 17.63 -14.34
CA GLU A 703 -10.60 18.62 -13.39
C GLU A 703 -9.90 18.72 -12.03
N ASN A 704 -8.96 17.83 -11.71
CA ASN A 704 -8.29 17.73 -10.42
C ASN A 704 -9.23 17.64 -9.19
N ALA A 705 -10.52 17.32 -9.40
CA ALA A 705 -11.56 17.30 -8.37
C ALA A 705 -12.46 16.07 -8.49
N LEU A 706 -12.98 15.56 -7.36
CA LEU A 706 -13.81 14.37 -7.33
C LEU A 706 -15.27 14.73 -7.66
N ARG A 707 -15.75 14.31 -8.84
CA ARG A 707 -17.13 14.55 -9.29
C ARG A 707 -18.14 13.65 -8.58
N GLY A 708 -19.24 14.21 -8.09
CA GLY A 708 -20.36 13.45 -7.51
C GLY A 708 -21.23 12.77 -8.56
N GLY A 709 -21.45 11.46 -8.41
CA GLY A 709 -22.25 10.61 -9.29
C GLY A 709 -23.67 10.34 -8.77
N TYR A 710 -24.54 9.86 -9.66
CA TYR A 710 -25.79 9.23 -9.26
C TYR A 710 -25.56 7.75 -8.98
N SER A 711 -26.27 7.19 -8.01
CA SER A 711 -26.16 5.76 -7.68
C SER A 711 -26.93 4.94 -8.72
N THR A 712 -26.21 4.18 -9.54
CA THR A 712 -26.78 3.22 -10.50
C THR A 712 -26.50 1.80 -10.00
N PRO A 713 -27.20 0.76 -10.49
CA PRO A 713 -26.87 -0.62 -10.14
C PRO A 713 -25.42 -1.00 -10.44
N GLN A 714 -24.81 -0.41 -11.48
CA GLN A 714 -23.40 -0.62 -11.83
C GLN A 714 -22.46 0.05 -10.83
N THR A 715 -22.67 1.34 -10.49
CA THR A 715 -21.80 2.02 -9.51
C THR A 715 -21.98 1.49 -8.09
N LEU A 716 -23.13 0.87 -7.77
CA LEU A 716 -23.33 0.14 -6.53
C LEU A 716 -22.64 -1.24 -6.53
N ALA A 717 -22.50 -1.91 -7.67
CA ALA A 717 -21.75 -3.16 -7.79
C ALA A 717 -20.23 -2.96 -7.63
N ASN A 718 -19.70 -1.82 -8.08
CA ASN A 718 -18.29 -1.42 -7.88
C ASN A 718 -17.87 -1.31 -6.39
N ARG A 719 -18.82 -1.38 -5.45
CA ARG A 719 -18.61 -1.36 -4.01
C ARG A 719 -18.34 -2.74 -3.41
N ASP A 720 -18.69 -3.82 -4.13
CA ASP A 720 -18.46 -5.21 -3.71
C ASP A 720 -16.99 -5.59 -3.91
N ARG A 721 -16.14 -5.03 -3.05
CA ARG A 721 -14.69 -5.19 -3.05
C ARG A 721 -14.22 -5.45 -1.62
N CYS A 722 -13.20 -6.28 -1.51
CA CYS A 722 -12.58 -6.54 -0.22
C CYS A 722 -12.04 -5.25 0.44
N ARG A 723 -12.00 -5.27 1.77
CA ARG A 723 -11.36 -4.26 2.61
C ARG A 723 -10.41 -4.92 3.60
N VAL A 724 -9.32 -4.25 3.93
CA VAL A 724 -8.41 -4.72 4.98
C VAL A 724 -9.03 -4.45 6.35
N ALA A 725 -8.96 -5.43 7.24
CA ALA A 725 -9.39 -5.30 8.63
C ALA A 725 -8.51 -6.15 9.56
N GLN A 726 -8.55 -5.82 10.85
CA GLN A 726 -8.00 -6.65 11.93
C GLN A 726 -9.14 -7.28 12.73
N LEU A 727 -9.00 -8.58 13.02
CA LEU A 727 -9.89 -9.33 13.90
C LEU A 727 -9.18 -9.59 15.22
N ALA A 728 -9.84 -9.36 16.35
CA ALA A 728 -9.35 -9.87 17.62
C ALA A 728 -9.72 -11.36 17.78
N LEU A 729 -8.83 -12.16 18.37
CA LEU A 729 -9.15 -13.55 18.74
C LEU A 729 -9.82 -13.68 20.11
N TYR A 730 -9.69 -12.71 21.02
CA TYR A 730 -10.32 -12.80 22.35
C TYR A 730 -11.86 -12.67 22.34
N ASP A 731 -12.46 -12.29 21.20
CA ASP A 731 -13.91 -12.14 21.02
C ASP A 731 -14.32 -12.67 19.63
N GLY A 732 -15.60 -13.02 19.47
CA GLY A 732 -16.17 -13.46 18.20
C GLY A 732 -16.03 -14.96 17.89
N PRO A 733 -16.33 -15.38 16.65
CA PRO A 733 -16.56 -16.78 16.26
C PRO A 733 -15.30 -17.64 16.11
N PHE A 734 -14.13 -17.06 16.41
CA PHE A 734 -12.81 -17.69 16.31
C PHE A 734 -12.07 -17.77 17.66
N ALA A 735 -12.68 -17.32 18.76
CA ALA A 735 -12.07 -17.39 20.08
C ALA A 735 -11.79 -18.83 20.54
N ASP A 736 -12.56 -19.79 20.03
CA ASP A 736 -12.34 -21.23 20.21
C ASP A 736 -11.03 -21.75 19.59
N LEU A 737 -10.45 -21.02 18.64
CA LEU A 737 -9.15 -21.32 18.02
C LEU A 737 -8.00 -20.48 18.61
N GLY A 738 -8.29 -19.48 19.44
CA GLY A 738 -7.28 -18.61 20.05
C GLY A 738 -6.49 -19.30 21.17
N ASP A 739 -7.09 -20.27 21.86
CA ASP A 739 -6.48 -21.02 22.97
C ASP A 739 -5.55 -22.15 22.46
N GLY A 740 -4.44 -21.78 21.80
CA GLY A 740 -3.42 -22.71 21.31
C GLY A 740 -3.79 -23.48 20.04
N GLY A 741 -4.72 -22.95 19.24
CA GLY A 741 -5.07 -23.50 17.92
C GLY A 741 -4.04 -23.15 16.83
N CYS A 742 -4.11 -23.87 15.71
CA CYS A 742 -3.24 -23.64 14.55
C CYS A 742 -3.78 -22.52 13.63
N TYR A 743 -2.92 -21.64 13.15
CA TYR A 743 -3.27 -20.58 12.18
C TYR A 743 -3.92 -21.15 10.91
N GLY A 744 -3.50 -22.33 10.46
CA GLY A 744 -4.06 -22.99 9.28
C GLY A 744 -5.54 -23.39 9.40
N ASP A 745 -5.98 -23.79 10.61
CA ASP A 745 -7.38 -24.09 10.88
C ASP A 745 -8.23 -22.81 10.89
N LEU A 746 -7.70 -21.74 11.49
CA LEU A 746 -8.32 -20.41 11.46
C LEU A 746 -8.49 -19.92 10.01
N PHE A 747 -7.44 -20.00 9.19
CA PHE A 747 -7.47 -19.63 7.78
C PHE A 747 -8.57 -20.40 7.03
N CYS A 748 -8.62 -21.72 7.17
CA CYS A 748 -9.61 -22.56 6.50
C CYS A 748 -11.05 -22.27 6.99
N LYS A 749 -11.24 -22.07 8.31
CA LYS A 749 -12.56 -21.77 8.92
C LYS A 749 -13.07 -20.39 8.48
N ALA A 750 -12.21 -19.37 8.48
CA ALA A 750 -12.55 -18.01 8.05
C ALA A 750 -12.88 -17.93 6.55
N LEU A 751 -12.08 -18.57 5.71
CA LEU A 751 -12.25 -18.59 4.26
C LEU A 751 -13.54 -19.33 3.86
N LYS A 752 -13.84 -20.49 4.44
CA LYS A 752 -15.07 -21.26 4.14
C LYS A 752 -16.34 -20.58 4.64
N THR A 753 -16.31 -20.00 5.83
CA THR A 753 -17.53 -19.51 6.50
C THR A 753 -17.88 -18.09 6.07
N TYR A 754 -16.88 -17.23 5.87
CA TYR A 754 -17.08 -15.79 5.63
C TYR A 754 -16.41 -15.27 4.34
N ASN A 755 -15.72 -16.11 3.58
CA ASN A 755 -14.86 -15.70 2.44
C ASN A 755 -13.80 -14.66 2.84
N MET A 756 -13.36 -14.73 4.09
CA MET A 756 -12.35 -13.85 4.68
C MET A 756 -10.99 -14.50 4.52
N LEU A 757 -10.07 -13.83 3.83
CA LEU A 757 -8.70 -14.32 3.62
C LEU A 757 -7.80 -13.74 4.70
N CYS A 758 -7.28 -14.58 5.59
CA CYS A 758 -6.27 -14.22 6.57
C CYS A 758 -4.88 -14.24 5.92
N PHE A 759 -4.06 -13.21 6.14
CA PHE A 759 -2.72 -13.10 5.52
C PHE A 759 -1.58 -12.75 6.47
N GLY A 760 -1.87 -12.57 7.77
CA GLY A 760 -0.85 -12.46 8.81
C GLY A 760 -1.42 -12.22 10.21
N ILE A 761 -0.52 -12.11 11.18
CA ILE A 761 -0.80 -11.92 12.60
C ILE A 761 -0.15 -10.59 13.07
N TYR A 762 -0.76 -9.93 14.05
CA TYR A 762 -0.23 -8.75 14.74
C TYR A 762 -0.16 -9.07 16.25
N ARG A 763 0.96 -9.70 16.63
CA ARG A 763 1.19 -10.34 17.93
C ARG A 763 1.80 -9.36 18.92
N LEU A 764 1.42 -9.44 20.20
CA LEU A 764 2.06 -8.64 21.27
C LEU A 764 3.54 -9.02 21.39
N ARG A 765 4.43 -8.02 21.48
CA ARG A 765 5.89 -8.21 21.56
C ARG A 765 6.26 -9.22 22.65
N ASP A 766 5.75 -8.98 23.86
CA ASP A 766 6.10 -9.73 25.06
C ASP A 766 5.28 -11.03 25.25
N ALA A 767 4.46 -11.45 24.26
CA ALA A 767 3.59 -12.62 24.38
C ALA A 767 4.31 -13.97 24.50
N HIS A 768 5.55 -14.05 24.02
CA HIS A 768 6.41 -15.24 24.14
C HIS A 768 7.05 -15.36 25.54
N LEU A 769 7.04 -14.29 26.33
CA LEU A 769 7.64 -14.28 27.67
C LEU A 769 6.69 -14.89 28.71
N SER A 770 7.24 -15.74 29.57
CA SER A 770 6.48 -16.40 30.66
C SER A 770 5.97 -15.43 31.75
N THR A 771 6.43 -14.18 31.76
CA THR A 771 6.02 -13.14 32.71
C THR A 771 5.07 -12.13 32.06
N PRO A 772 3.87 -11.88 32.61
CA PRO A 772 2.92 -10.93 32.03
C PRO A 772 3.47 -9.49 32.11
N SER A 773 3.81 -8.94 30.95
CA SER A 773 4.23 -7.54 30.77
C SER A 773 3.03 -6.60 30.60
N GLN A 774 3.24 -5.31 30.87
CA GLN A 774 2.26 -4.25 30.57
C GLN A 774 2.46 -3.64 29.16
N CYS A 775 3.45 -4.11 28.40
CA CYS A 775 3.70 -3.62 27.04
C CYS A 775 2.53 -3.96 26.10
N THR A 776 1.93 -2.93 25.50
CA THR A 776 0.85 -3.09 24.50
C THR A 776 1.35 -3.09 23.06
N LYS A 777 2.68 -3.00 22.84
CA LYS A 777 3.26 -3.00 21.49
C LYS A 777 3.06 -4.35 20.82
N ARG A 778 2.82 -4.32 19.51
CA ARG A 778 2.58 -5.49 18.67
C ARG A 778 3.45 -5.40 17.43
N TYR A 779 3.95 -6.54 16.98
CA TYR A 779 4.74 -6.66 15.75
C TYR A 779 4.03 -7.52 14.71
N VAL A 780 4.46 -7.39 13.46
CA VAL A 780 3.84 -8.01 12.29
C VAL A 780 4.43 -9.40 12.02
N ILE A 781 3.58 -10.39 11.72
CA ILE A 781 4.00 -11.70 11.19
C ILE A 781 3.23 -11.95 9.90
N THR A 782 3.93 -11.91 8.77
CA THR A 782 3.35 -12.11 7.42
C THR A 782 3.31 -13.59 7.07
N ASN A 783 2.20 -14.07 6.48
CA ASN A 783 2.07 -15.45 5.96
C ASN A 783 2.67 -16.55 6.88
N PRO A 784 2.23 -16.68 8.14
CA PRO A 784 2.74 -17.71 9.04
C PRO A 784 2.40 -19.13 8.52
N PRO A 785 3.19 -20.15 8.91
CA PRO A 785 2.97 -21.52 8.49
C PRO A 785 1.68 -22.12 9.07
N TYR A 786 1.18 -23.18 8.44
CA TYR A 786 -0.08 -23.83 8.81
C TYR A 786 -0.16 -24.23 10.30
N GLU A 787 0.93 -24.80 10.83
CA GLU A 787 1.06 -25.29 12.21
C GLU A 787 1.37 -24.18 13.24
N PHE A 788 1.39 -22.91 12.84
CA PHE A 788 1.77 -21.82 13.73
C PHE A 788 0.75 -21.64 14.86
N GLU A 789 1.21 -21.67 16.11
CA GLU A 789 0.37 -21.57 17.31
C GLU A 789 -0.18 -20.15 17.49
N LEU A 790 -1.49 -20.05 17.73
CA LEU A 790 -2.20 -18.81 18.01
C LEU A 790 -2.25 -18.50 19.52
N VAL A 791 -2.24 -17.21 19.85
CA VAL A 791 -2.43 -16.73 21.23
C VAL A 791 -3.74 -15.92 21.29
N PRO A 792 -4.57 -16.02 22.36
CA PRO A 792 -5.88 -15.34 22.41
C PRO A 792 -5.81 -13.82 22.27
N THR A 793 -4.68 -13.22 22.62
CA THR A 793 -4.43 -11.78 22.50
C THR A 793 -4.09 -11.33 21.08
N ASP A 794 -3.86 -12.22 20.13
CA ASP A 794 -3.46 -11.87 18.76
C ASP A 794 -4.57 -11.10 18.02
N LEU A 795 -4.14 -10.19 17.12
CA LEU A 795 -5.00 -9.59 16.11
C LEU A 795 -4.62 -10.19 14.74
N ILE A 796 -5.60 -10.51 13.90
CA ILE A 796 -5.38 -11.21 12.63
C ILE A 796 -5.67 -10.26 11.47
N PHE A 797 -4.71 -10.08 10.56
CA PHE A 797 -4.90 -9.33 9.33
C PHE A 797 -5.74 -10.15 8.34
N CYS A 798 -6.84 -9.58 7.88
CA CYS A 798 -7.73 -10.25 6.94
C CYS A 798 -8.31 -9.31 5.87
N LEU A 799 -8.67 -9.91 4.72
CA LEU A 799 -9.46 -9.26 3.67
C LEU A 799 -10.92 -9.65 3.86
N MET A 800 -11.73 -8.70 4.33
CA MET A 800 -13.17 -8.87 4.51
C MET A 800 -13.93 -8.52 3.25
N GLN A 801 -14.91 -9.34 2.87
CA GLN A 801 -15.90 -9.00 1.84
C GLN A 801 -16.78 -7.82 2.28
N PHE A 802 -17.45 -7.19 1.32
CA PHE A 802 -18.48 -6.19 1.61
C PHE A 802 -19.80 -6.86 2.00
N ASP A 803 -20.31 -6.62 3.21
CA ASP A 803 -21.64 -7.12 3.61
C ASP A 803 -22.75 -6.13 3.23
N HIS A 804 -23.64 -6.55 2.33
CA HIS A 804 -24.81 -5.76 1.94
C HIS A 804 -25.87 -5.62 3.05
N ASN A 805 -25.88 -6.49 4.07
CA ASN A 805 -26.94 -6.56 5.07
C ASN A 805 -26.74 -5.61 6.26
N ALA A 806 -25.49 -5.27 6.60
CA ALA A 806 -25.15 -4.30 7.64
C ALA A 806 -25.81 -2.91 7.47
N GLY A 807 -26.20 -2.55 6.25
CA GLY A 807 -26.96 -1.32 5.97
C GLY A 807 -28.45 -1.35 6.34
N GLN A 808 -29.09 -2.53 6.42
CA GLN A 808 -30.54 -2.67 6.62
C GLN A 808 -30.94 -2.95 8.08
N SER A 809 -30.02 -3.47 8.88
CA SER A 809 -30.29 -3.97 10.24
C SER A 809 -30.65 -2.89 11.28
N ARG A 810 -30.56 -1.60 10.95
CA ARG A 810 -30.94 -0.48 11.84
C ARG A 810 -32.18 0.30 11.43
N THR A 811 -32.67 0.18 10.20
CA THR A 811 -33.91 0.87 9.76
C THR A 811 -35.18 0.10 10.14
N SER A 812 -35.07 -1.18 10.50
CA SER A 812 -36.20 -2.04 10.90
C SER A 812 -36.47 -2.10 12.41
N LEU A 813 -35.60 -1.53 13.25
CA LEU A 813 -35.70 -1.60 14.72
C LEU A 813 -36.51 -0.47 15.37
N SER A 814 -37.12 0.43 14.59
CA SER A 814 -37.90 1.58 15.12
C SER A 814 -39.42 1.37 15.19
N HIS A 815 -39.97 0.24 14.69
CA HIS A 815 -41.41 -0.06 14.79
C HIS A 815 -41.74 -1.55 14.97
N SER A 816 -41.75 -2.05 16.22
CA SER A 816 -42.48 -3.28 16.57
C SER A 816 -42.86 -3.36 18.07
N SER A 817 -43.62 -2.37 18.55
CA SER A 817 -44.26 -2.43 19.88
C SER A 817 -45.77 -2.67 19.72
N HIS A 818 -46.24 -3.81 20.20
CA HIS A 818 -47.65 -4.20 20.40
C HIS A 818 -48.59 -4.25 19.17
N SER A 819 -48.98 -5.48 18.80
CA SER A 819 -50.39 -5.86 18.98
C SER A 819 -50.51 -7.35 19.32
N SER A 820 -51.05 -7.65 20.49
CA SER A 820 -51.37 -8.99 20.94
C SER A 820 -52.86 -9.25 20.75
N HIS A 821 -53.23 -10.08 19.78
CA HIS A 821 -54.53 -10.75 19.81
C HIS A 821 -54.47 -12.16 19.23
N SER A 822 -54.92 -13.12 20.04
CA SER A 822 -55.01 -14.52 19.71
C SER A 822 -56.25 -14.83 18.88
N SER A 823 -56.14 -15.80 17.97
CA SER A 823 -57.30 -16.56 17.48
C SER A 823 -56.95 -18.04 17.43
N SER A 824 -57.95 -18.88 17.72
CA SER A 824 -57.77 -20.24 18.23
C SER A 824 -57.94 -21.32 17.17
N LYS A 825 -57.12 -22.38 17.26
CA LYS A 825 -57.44 -23.70 16.68
C LYS A 825 -57.09 -24.81 17.68
N LYS A 826 -58.04 -25.71 17.93
CA LYS A 826 -57.92 -26.92 18.78
C LYS A 826 -57.96 -28.18 17.92
N SER A 827 -57.04 -29.11 18.17
CA SER A 827 -57.18 -30.58 18.04
C SER A 827 -55.81 -31.22 18.35
N SER A 828 -55.57 -31.76 19.56
CA SER A 828 -55.68 -33.20 19.91
C SER A 828 -54.85 -34.13 19.00
N SER A 829 -53.78 -34.79 19.47
CA SER A 829 -53.84 -35.92 20.42
C SER A 829 -52.46 -36.24 21.06
N VAL A 830 -52.36 -36.54 22.37
CA VAL A 830 -52.13 -37.88 23.01
C VAL A 830 -50.79 -38.54 22.57
N HIS A 831 -49.77 -38.81 23.40
CA HIS A 831 -49.71 -39.46 24.74
C HIS A 831 -48.71 -38.78 25.73
N SER A 832 -48.67 -39.25 26.99
CA SER A 832 -47.93 -38.64 28.11
C SER A 832 -47.46 -39.64 29.20
N VAL A 833 -46.60 -39.17 30.14
CA VAL A 833 -46.28 -39.73 31.50
C VAL A 833 -45.25 -40.90 31.56
N PRO A 834 -44.34 -41.03 32.58
CA PRO A 834 -43.72 -40.06 33.52
C PRO A 834 -42.15 -40.17 33.62
N PRO A 835 -41.48 -39.26 34.35
CA PRO A 835 -40.16 -39.49 34.95
C PRO A 835 -40.26 -40.19 36.32
N SER A 836 -39.28 -41.04 36.68
CA SER A 836 -39.22 -41.71 37.99
C SER A 836 -37.90 -41.48 38.74
N ASN A 837 -37.99 -40.89 39.93
CA ASN A 837 -36.91 -40.80 40.92
C ASN A 837 -36.36 -42.18 41.32
N ARG A 838 -35.05 -42.27 41.58
CA ARG A 838 -34.51 -43.22 42.57
C ARG A 838 -33.22 -42.73 43.23
N GLN A 839 -33.06 -43.09 44.50
CA GLN A 839 -32.05 -42.58 45.43
C GLN A 839 -30.77 -43.42 45.44
N ASN A 840 -29.70 -42.81 45.96
CA ASN A 840 -28.61 -43.41 46.74
C ASN A 840 -27.92 -44.69 46.24
N ARG A 841 -26.61 -44.57 45.94
CA ARG A 841 -25.61 -45.34 46.69
C ARG A 841 -24.24 -44.66 46.75
N SER A 842 -23.57 -44.87 47.87
CA SER A 842 -22.27 -44.30 48.22
C SER A 842 -21.14 -45.33 48.11
N SER A 843 -19.92 -44.87 47.83
CA SER A 843 -18.69 -45.55 48.19
C SER A 843 -17.57 -44.53 48.47
N LYS A 844 -16.82 -44.72 49.56
CA LYS A 844 -15.76 -43.83 50.05
C LYS A 844 -14.37 -44.40 49.79
N THR A 845 -13.43 -43.53 49.42
CA THR A 845 -11.96 -43.67 49.63
C THR A 845 -11.40 -42.25 49.63
N ARG A 846 -11.33 -41.53 50.77
CA ARG A 846 -10.44 -41.65 51.95
C ARG A 846 -9.06 -41.00 51.70
N GLU A 847 -8.77 -40.01 52.53
CA GLU A 847 -7.64 -39.07 52.45
C GLU A 847 -6.29 -39.68 52.90
N ALA A 848 -5.20 -38.99 52.56
CA ALA A 848 -4.04 -38.85 53.45
C ALA A 848 -3.31 -37.51 53.20
N ARG A 849 -3.04 -36.76 54.28
CA ARG A 849 -2.27 -35.51 54.30
C ARG A 849 -1.32 -35.58 55.50
N ASP A 850 -0.01 -35.51 55.27
CA ASP A 850 1.09 -35.20 56.21
C ASP A 850 2.42 -35.65 55.57
N LYS A 851 3.62 -35.12 55.83
CA LYS A 851 4.16 -33.87 56.43
C LYS A 851 5.69 -34.05 56.43
N GLN A 852 6.45 -32.94 56.44
CA GLN A 852 7.91 -32.89 56.71
C GLN A 852 8.81 -33.58 55.64
N LYS A 853 10.08 -33.20 55.44
CA LYS A 853 11.01 -32.48 56.32
C LYS A 853 12.00 -31.61 55.52
N LYS A 854 12.47 -30.50 56.09
CA LYS A 854 13.74 -29.85 55.69
C LYS A 854 14.90 -30.70 56.21
N GLU A 855 15.98 -30.81 55.45
CA GLU A 855 17.33 -30.77 56.02
C GLU A 855 18.30 -30.14 55.01
N MET A 856 19.35 -29.51 55.53
CA MET A 856 20.31 -28.64 54.86
C MET A 856 21.72 -29.18 55.21
N VAL A 857 22.81 -28.52 54.76
CA VAL A 857 24.19 -28.67 55.30
C VAL A 857 24.97 -29.88 54.73
N TYR A 858 26.27 -29.87 54.39
CA TYR A 858 27.37 -28.87 54.41
C TYR A 858 28.27 -29.08 53.17
N ARG A 859 28.74 -28.02 52.51
CA ARG A 859 30.12 -27.52 52.68
C ARG A 859 30.32 -26.14 52.07
#